data_AF-A0A1H3W4V1-F1
#
_entry.id   AF-A0A1H3W4V1-F1
#
_cell.length_a   1.000
_cell.length_b   1.000
_cell.length_c   1.000
_cell.angle_alpha   90.00
_cell.angle_beta   90.00
_cell.angle_gamma   90.00
#
_symmetry.space_group_name_H-M   'P 1'
#
loop_
_entity.id
_entity.type
_entity.pdbx_description
1 polymer ?
#
loop_
_entity_poly.entity_id
_entity_poly.type
_entity_poly.pdbx_seq_one_letter_code
_entity_poly.pdbx_strand_id
1 'polypeptide(L)'
;MALPEDKKLEIFNERLFQLWKNGYLSEQAYEDAIKANESYIHDMELAANQPEEAKAEPVQKTEPEPAKPVKQKKVKSAEEIRERNITWSLILGVSLLLITGLIVATSQWNQMEAGMKVASIAFISLFFFGLSYFTGHFLKIRKTAFAFLTLGSLLIPIGIVAIGFFELLGSYLSLFGEGRYLLGLIGTLLPLPLYIRHAFVHQSRLYVWISLVFASLSVGFTLGALPLSVDASYLLLMLYNAALLIGYVRFKEAETWTLFIKELPLYAQLNLVLSTLLMLFFFESEVFYSFNLLLTASIYMAMVFVYKTKAYQFVFSVMIVYAIYQLVEHSPLHSVDVTIYALAGLLYLGFAHAFKDNELVEKVFRYTSGVVSLCAFIYISYQGIALKGEEGSVMLLGAYLIITANYLLLANVMNHVAFRYLTPIFYFISLWNLWELMHVAPLFLFMFIGASAVFVYVGWWTKISWLQPVQESTLYTSLLVLAGSIGYAIYDMLFGYASFMFLLGSLLAYLVKKKTERADIRETAIWSQPSASMVAAVMVYEPVVRWFPSYETGLSFPFHIAAASVLHLLVYFGWNKGEEKELAAATFYISQGTYVLSMLMLWNHPLVDAAFVRPLILLTGVFMMFGLVQFSKQSYLWGAVAIVTLAFYVSLLETFSIESFDAFLIYIMYAPVLLIAIGEAGQKGWVESKSYFYGLGHIIQPLLIVLFLLDQIGRTSVHPLLLLLPLGVYVYSSLQAKREWELKLMLFAALTTKFLIVLTVPHYYDWWSTVPYVYAFLIASILMTGMWMLVSETWKERIEWYWIPFSILGLFLFTSRSEAWGGLEWLVAIGYAILILFFLHRRGWTLVRFAPLLLTIVLWENVTIGWNLPGIVAVMAGCIGILLTAGRFFHDYLIGPNYEVDAYSWTALVYIAYLNVMTMSDENVWIRIIPVLLLGVWFLLLAKKWTEYLLEKGFVTAGILSLYTSYILVFVDYHWWIPDLVEAELHMLPILGILYFLRIRTWKSFATMMNRIQFAVVLVVAAYLVVDAIQSHTIWDAWIIGGLSLTSMIAGMQWRIKSYFFVGMGVLMFNVIYQTKPYWGNAPWWVYLLVAGLLLIGIASYNEWKKQQSDSQVERKLKRLWVALKKWN
;
A
#
# COMPACT_ATOMS: atom_id res chain seq x y z
N MET A 1 -0.22 -1.06 39.33
CA MET A 1 -1.01 -1.41 38.13
C MET A 1 -0.05 -1.62 36.98
N ALA A 2 -0.22 -2.69 36.21
CA ALA A 2 0.44 -2.80 34.90
C ALA A 2 -0.32 -1.95 33.88
N LEU A 3 0.37 -1.43 32.87
CA LEU A 3 -0.25 -0.79 31.70
C LEU A 3 -0.77 -1.87 30.75
N PRO A 4 -1.90 -1.65 30.04
CA PRO A 4 -2.34 -2.52 28.94
C PRO A 4 -1.27 -2.66 27.86
N GLU A 5 -1.19 -3.81 27.19
CA GLU A 5 -0.16 -4.07 26.16
C GLU A 5 -0.20 -3.04 25.02
N ASP A 6 -1.38 -2.74 24.49
CA ASP A 6 -1.62 -1.74 23.45
C ASP A 6 -0.99 -0.38 23.81
N LYS A 7 -1.04 -0.02 25.10
CA LYS A 7 -0.50 1.24 25.61
C LYS A 7 1.01 1.18 25.88
N LYS A 8 1.59 -0.01 26.07
CA LYS A 8 3.05 -0.18 26.01
C LYS A 8 3.56 -0.08 24.58
N LEU A 9 2.82 -0.65 23.63
CA LEU A 9 3.13 -0.62 22.20
C LEU A 9 3.09 0.80 21.64
N GLU A 10 2.06 1.58 21.98
CA GLU A 10 1.96 3.01 21.70
C GLU A 10 3.19 3.77 22.20
N ILE A 11 3.55 3.59 23.49
CA ILE A 11 4.73 4.23 24.11
C ILE A 11 6.05 3.77 23.48
N PHE A 12 6.18 2.50 23.09
CA PHE A 12 7.37 1.99 22.41
C PHE A 12 7.55 2.66 21.04
N ASN A 13 6.51 2.63 20.21
CA ASN A 13 6.52 3.20 18.87
C ASN A 13 6.73 4.72 18.88
N GLU A 14 6.03 5.46 19.76
CA GLU A 14 6.20 6.91 19.89
C GLU A 14 7.64 7.26 20.29
N ARG A 15 8.22 6.54 21.26
CA ARG A 15 9.56 6.82 21.78
C ARG A 15 10.66 6.42 20.79
N LEU A 16 10.48 5.34 20.04
CA LEU A 16 11.36 4.94 18.94
C LEU A 16 11.33 5.98 17.82
N PHE A 17 10.15 6.48 17.46
CA PHE A 17 9.96 7.54 16.47
C PHE A 17 10.58 8.87 16.92
N GLN A 18 10.45 9.25 18.20
CA GLN A 18 11.13 10.43 18.75
C GLN A 18 12.66 10.29 18.71
N LEU A 19 13.22 9.09 18.94
CA LEU A 19 14.66 8.85 18.84
C LEU A 19 15.17 8.96 17.40
N TRP A 20 14.45 8.41 16.43
CA TRP A 20 14.75 8.58 15.00
C TRP A 20 14.62 10.05 14.55
N LYS A 21 13.49 10.70 14.84
CA LYS A 21 13.20 12.09 14.46
C LYS A 21 14.21 13.10 15.02
N ASN A 22 14.78 12.83 16.19
CA ASN A 22 15.81 13.66 16.82
C ASN A 22 17.26 13.25 16.43
N GLY A 23 17.44 12.32 15.48
CA GLY A 23 18.74 11.93 14.94
C GLY A 23 19.57 10.97 15.81
N TYR A 24 18.97 10.35 16.83
CA TYR A 24 19.64 9.36 17.70
C TYR A 24 19.61 7.92 17.14
N LEU A 25 18.74 7.65 16.14
CA LEU A 25 18.69 6.39 15.39
C LEU A 25 18.82 6.67 13.90
N SER A 26 19.50 5.78 13.18
CA SER A 26 19.40 5.73 11.72
C SER A 26 18.07 5.09 11.30
N GLU A 27 17.61 5.43 10.10
CA GLU A 27 16.38 4.90 9.49
C GLU A 27 16.36 3.36 9.43
N GLN A 28 17.49 2.74 9.07
CA GLN A 28 17.63 1.28 9.05
C GLN A 28 17.51 0.66 10.46
N ALA A 29 18.08 1.30 11.49
CA ALA A 29 17.97 0.82 12.88
C ALA A 29 16.56 1.02 13.47
N TYR A 30 15.81 2.01 12.96
CA TYR A 30 14.41 2.23 13.30
C TYR A 30 13.52 1.12 12.69
N GLU A 31 13.68 0.79 11.40
CA GLU A 31 12.95 -0.32 10.77
C GLU A 31 13.22 -1.69 11.40
N ASP A 32 14.49 -2.03 11.65
CA ASP A 32 14.87 -3.32 12.23
C ASP A 32 14.29 -3.51 13.64
N ALA A 33 14.20 -2.42 14.43
CA ALA A 33 13.60 -2.43 15.76
C ALA A 33 12.07 -2.60 15.73
N ILE A 34 11.37 -2.06 14.73
CA ILE A 34 9.93 -2.29 14.54
C ILE A 34 9.67 -3.74 14.17
N LYS A 35 10.35 -4.29 13.17
CA LYS A 35 10.15 -5.68 12.69
C LYS A 35 10.45 -6.71 13.77
N ALA A 36 11.43 -6.46 14.63
CA ALA A 36 11.72 -7.29 15.78
C ALA A 36 10.58 -7.26 16.84
N ASN A 37 9.98 -6.09 17.06
CA ASN A 37 8.87 -5.93 17.99
C ASN A 37 7.55 -6.54 17.46
N GLU A 38 7.26 -6.39 16.16
CA GLU A 38 6.13 -7.06 15.49
C GLU A 38 6.23 -8.59 15.62
N SER A 39 7.44 -9.14 15.39
CA SER A 39 7.71 -10.58 15.54
C SER A 39 7.49 -11.04 16.98
N TYR A 40 7.94 -10.26 17.97
CA TYR A 40 7.77 -10.56 19.40
C TYR A 40 6.30 -10.59 19.84
N ILE A 41 5.47 -9.67 19.33
CA ILE A 41 4.03 -9.63 19.64
C ILE A 41 3.31 -10.85 19.05
N HIS A 42 3.58 -11.17 17.79
CA HIS A 42 3.03 -12.35 17.11
C HIS A 42 3.35 -13.66 17.87
N ASP A 43 4.58 -13.80 18.38
CA ASP A 43 4.97 -14.95 19.19
C ASP A 43 4.26 -14.99 20.57
N MET A 44 3.91 -13.83 21.14
CA MET A 44 3.10 -13.76 22.37
C MET A 44 1.61 -14.08 22.13
N GLU A 45 1.02 -13.63 21.02
CA GLU A 45 -0.37 -13.96 20.66
C GLU A 45 -0.54 -15.47 20.42
N LEU A 46 0.46 -16.13 19.82
CA LEU A 46 0.49 -17.59 19.69
C LEU A 46 0.58 -18.33 21.04
N ALA A 47 1.23 -17.73 22.04
CA ALA A 47 1.33 -18.31 23.38
C ALA A 47 0.05 -18.11 24.22
N ALA A 48 -0.70 -17.04 23.99
CA ALA A 48 -1.91 -16.71 24.75
C ALA A 48 -3.16 -17.56 24.40
N ASN A 49 -3.19 -18.17 23.21
CA ASN A 49 -4.38 -18.80 22.64
C ASN A 49 -4.48 -20.33 22.85
N GLN A 50 -3.90 -20.88 23.93
CA GLN A 50 -4.01 -22.30 24.29
C GLN A 50 -4.84 -22.51 25.57
N PRO A 51 -5.96 -23.27 25.56
CA PRO A 51 -6.76 -23.55 26.75
C PRO A 51 -6.13 -24.62 27.67
N GLU A 52 -6.14 -24.38 28.98
CA GLU A 52 -5.79 -25.40 29.98
C GLU A 52 -7.01 -26.24 30.41
N GLU A 53 -6.96 -27.57 30.27
CA GLU A 53 -7.78 -28.46 31.14
C GLU A 53 -7.12 -29.83 31.46
N ALA A 54 -6.36 -29.83 32.55
CA ALA A 54 -6.22 -30.88 33.58
C ALA A 54 -6.05 -32.40 33.25
N LYS A 55 -4.82 -32.89 33.54
CA LYS A 55 -4.46 -34.07 34.39
C LYS A 55 -4.41 -35.52 33.81
N ALA A 56 -3.18 -36.06 33.82
CA ALA A 56 -2.69 -37.38 34.31
C ALA A 56 -3.54 -38.66 34.14
N GLU A 57 -3.01 -39.84 33.77
CA GLU A 57 -1.65 -40.37 33.51
C GLU A 57 -1.81 -41.73 32.75
N PRO A 58 -0.77 -42.44 32.25
CA PRO A 58 0.64 -42.07 32.08
C PRO A 58 1.05 -42.18 30.59
N VAL A 59 1.13 -41.05 29.87
CA VAL A 59 1.41 -41.07 28.43
C VAL A 59 2.88 -41.41 28.16
N GLN A 60 3.10 -42.48 27.39
CA GLN A 60 4.41 -42.87 26.86
C GLN A 60 5.07 -41.70 26.11
N LYS A 61 6.41 -41.62 26.16
CA LYS A 61 7.18 -40.69 25.31
C LYS A 61 7.07 -41.07 23.83
N THR A 62 5.95 -40.72 23.22
CA THR A 62 5.86 -40.50 21.78
C THR A 62 6.40 -39.09 21.56
N GLU A 63 7.56 -38.98 20.91
CA GLU A 63 8.22 -37.69 20.68
C GLU A 63 7.29 -36.74 19.92
N PRO A 64 7.36 -35.41 20.15
CA PRO A 64 6.75 -34.45 19.25
C PRO A 64 7.20 -34.77 17.83
N GLU A 65 6.25 -34.91 16.89
CA GLU A 65 6.58 -35.16 15.49
C GLU A 65 7.55 -34.05 15.04
N PRO A 66 8.81 -34.39 14.71
CA PRO A 66 9.86 -33.39 14.73
C PRO A 66 9.63 -32.39 13.63
N ALA A 67 9.20 -31.18 14.02
CA ALA A 67 9.07 -30.00 13.17
C ALA A 67 10.31 -29.96 12.27
N LYS A 68 10.11 -30.29 10.98
CA LYS A 68 11.20 -30.72 10.08
C LYS A 68 12.36 -29.76 10.27
N PRO A 69 13.48 -30.19 10.89
CA PRO A 69 14.50 -29.24 11.28
C PRO A 69 14.96 -28.59 10.00
N VAL A 70 14.75 -27.27 9.89
CA VAL A 70 15.37 -26.45 8.86
C VAL A 70 16.84 -26.78 9.00
N LYS A 71 17.36 -27.56 8.05
CA LYS A 71 18.72 -28.07 8.13
C LYS A 71 19.62 -26.87 7.88
N GLN A 72 19.89 -26.13 8.95
CA GLN A 72 21.15 -25.45 9.17
C GLN A 72 22.19 -26.44 8.67
N LYS A 73 22.76 -26.16 7.48
CA LYS A 73 23.78 -27.03 6.91
C LYS A 73 24.84 -27.11 7.99
N LYS A 74 25.03 -28.30 8.58
CA LYS A 74 26.14 -28.54 9.53
C LYS A 74 27.36 -27.92 8.88
N VAL A 75 27.86 -26.83 9.46
CA VAL A 75 29.06 -26.16 8.98
C VAL A 75 30.18 -27.13 9.31
N LYS A 76 30.44 -28.00 8.34
CA LYS A 76 31.33 -29.14 8.48
C LYS A 76 32.64 -28.65 9.07
N SER A 77 33.17 -29.38 10.05
CA SER A 77 34.48 -29.03 10.61
C SER A 77 35.52 -28.98 9.49
N ALA A 78 36.62 -28.26 9.70
CA ALA A 78 37.71 -28.20 8.72
C ALA A 78 38.20 -29.62 8.33
N GLU A 79 38.07 -30.60 9.24
CA GLU A 79 38.31 -32.02 8.95
C GLU A 79 37.19 -32.67 8.13
N GLU A 80 35.91 -32.52 8.48
CA GLU A 80 34.78 -33.09 7.69
C GLU A 80 34.68 -32.51 6.26
N ILE A 81 35.22 -31.30 6.03
CA ILE A 81 35.41 -30.73 4.70
C ILE A 81 36.61 -31.39 4.01
N ARG A 82 37.72 -31.59 4.73
CA ARG A 82 38.94 -32.21 4.17
C ARG A 82 38.74 -33.69 3.83
N GLU A 83 38.09 -34.47 4.68
CA GLU A 83 37.70 -35.86 4.42
C GLU A 83 36.75 -35.96 3.21
N ARG A 84 35.77 -35.04 3.12
CA ARG A 84 34.92 -34.95 1.92
C ARG A 84 35.78 -34.65 0.69
N ASN A 85 36.72 -33.71 0.77
CA ASN A 85 37.53 -33.34 -0.39
C ASN A 85 38.54 -34.45 -0.78
N ILE A 86 39.07 -35.23 0.16
CA ILE A 86 39.86 -36.45 -0.13
C ILE A 86 38.97 -37.51 -0.79
N THR A 87 37.79 -37.79 -0.22
CA THR A 87 36.80 -38.72 -0.78
C THR A 87 36.39 -38.31 -2.19
N TRP A 88 36.18 -37.01 -2.44
CA TRP A 88 35.86 -36.48 -3.76
C TRP A 88 37.07 -36.44 -4.70
N SER A 89 38.30 -36.27 -4.23
CA SER A 89 39.49 -36.43 -5.08
C SER A 89 39.70 -37.89 -5.50
N LEU A 90 39.38 -38.85 -4.62
CA LEU A 90 39.40 -40.28 -4.92
C LEU A 90 38.26 -40.65 -5.89
N ILE A 91 37.02 -40.20 -5.63
CA ILE A 91 35.89 -40.41 -6.53
C ILE A 91 36.14 -39.74 -7.89
N LEU A 92 36.64 -38.49 -7.92
CA LEU A 92 36.96 -37.80 -9.18
C LEU A 92 38.09 -38.50 -9.93
N GLY A 93 39.14 -38.97 -9.24
CA GLY A 93 40.21 -39.76 -9.84
C GLY A 93 39.70 -41.08 -10.44
N VAL A 94 38.88 -41.83 -9.69
CA VAL A 94 38.23 -43.06 -10.16
C VAL A 94 37.22 -42.78 -11.28
N SER A 95 36.48 -41.66 -11.23
CA SER A 95 35.57 -41.24 -12.30
C SER A 95 36.30 -40.78 -13.55
N LEU A 96 37.41 -40.06 -13.45
CA LEU A 96 38.25 -39.68 -14.60
C LEU A 96 38.86 -40.93 -15.24
N LEU A 97 39.36 -41.88 -14.43
CA LEU A 97 39.89 -43.17 -14.91
C LEU A 97 38.79 -44.05 -15.52
N LEU A 98 37.60 -44.10 -14.92
CA LEU A 98 36.41 -44.74 -15.50
C LEU A 98 35.95 -44.04 -16.78
N ILE A 99 36.04 -42.72 -16.89
CA ILE A 99 35.73 -41.98 -18.12
C ILE A 99 36.76 -42.30 -19.20
N THR A 100 38.05 -42.38 -18.87
CA THR A 100 39.09 -42.86 -19.81
C THR A 100 38.79 -44.29 -20.27
N GLY A 101 38.50 -45.21 -19.34
CA GLY A 101 38.16 -46.60 -19.67
C GLY A 101 36.84 -46.74 -20.44
N LEU A 102 35.86 -45.89 -20.15
CA LEU A 102 34.57 -45.85 -20.84
C LEU A 102 34.70 -45.28 -22.25
N ILE A 103 35.46 -44.19 -22.44
CA ILE A 103 35.77 -43.64 -23.77
C ILE A 103 36.47 -44.69 -24.64
N VAL A 104 37.42 -45.44 -24.07
CA VAL A 104 38.07 -46.58 -24.74
C VAL A 104 37.05 -47.67 -25.08
N ALA A 105 36.21 -48.12 -24.13
CA ALA A 105 35.23 -49.18 -24.36
C ALA A 105 34.11 -48.80 -25.35
N THR A 106 33.54 -47.59 -25.24
CA THR A 106 32.47 -47.13 -26.14
C THR A 106 32.96 -46.90 -27.56
N SER A 107 34.27 -46.63 -27.75
CA SER A 107 34.85 -46.50 -29.10
C SER A 107 34.79 -47.78 -29.94
N GLN A 108 34.57 -48.95 -29.31
CA GLN A 108 34.50 -50.26 -29.98
C GLN A 108 33.14 -50.98 -29.84
N TRP A 109 32.17 -50.43 -29.10
CA TRP A 109 30.88 -51.09 -28.80
C TRP A 109 30.11 -51.62 -30.04
N ASN A 110 30.17 -50.90 -31.14
CA ASN A 110 29.49 -51.27 -32.39
C ASN A 110 30.13 -52.49 -33.08
N GLN A 111 31.38 -52.84 -32.77
CA GLN A 111 32.12 -53.96 -33.37
C GLN A 111 31.90 -55.29 -32.61
N MET A 112 31.17 -55.28 -31.49
CA MET A 112 30.94 -56.45 -30.64
C MET A 112 29.67 -57.21 -31.06
N GLU A 113 29.76 -58.54 -31.18
CA GLU A 113 28.62 -59.42 -31.43
C GLU A 113 27.62 -59.42 -30.27
N ALA A 114 26.35 -59.78 -30.52
CA ALA A 114 25.29 -59.83 -29.53
C ALA A 114 25.63 -60.70 -28.30
N GLY A 115 26.16 -61.92 -28.52
CA GLY A 115 26.63 -62.78 -27.44
C GLY A 115 27.75 -62.13 -26.61
N MET A 116 28.69 -61.44 -27.25
CA MET A 116 29.76 -60.72 -26.58
C MET A 116 29.26 -59.50 -25.79
N LYS A 117 28.22 -58.81 -26.26
CA LYS A 117 27.54 -57.71 -25.54
C LYS A 117 26.86 -58.22 -24.26
N VAL A 118 26.12 -59.33 -24.33
CA VAL A 118 25.51 -59.96 -23.15
C VAL A 118 26.58 -60.49 -22.19
N ALA A 119 27.62 -61.16 -22.71
CA ALA A 119 28.74 -61.63 -21.91
C ALA A 119 29.49 -60.48 -21.20
N SER A 120 29.60 -59.31 -21.84
CA SER A 120 30.21 -58.11 -21.24
C SER A 120 29.36 -57.55 -20.09
N ILE A 121 28.03 -57.51 -20.24
CA ILE A 121 27.11 -57.08 -19.17
C ILE A 121 27.19 -58.07 -17.98
N ALA A 122 27.21 -59.37 -18.26
CA ALA A 122 27.38 -60.42 -17.26
C ALA A 122 28.76 -60.35 -16.56
N PHE A 123 29.83 -60.08 -17.31
CA PHE A 123 31.18 -59.89 -16.77
C PHE A 123 31.25 -58.65 -15.87
N ILE A 124 30.62 -57.54 -16.25
CA ILE A 124 30.55 -56.33 -15.40
C ILE A 124 29.78 -56.62 -14.10
N SER A 125 28.66 -57.36 -14.17
CA SER A 125 27.95 -57.84 -12.97
C SER A 125 28.87 -58.68 -12.06
N LEU A 126 29.56 -59.67 -12.63
CA LEU A 126 30.50 -60.54 -11.90
C LEU A 126 31.69 -59.77 -11.31
N PHE A 127 32.21 -58.78 -12.04
CA PHE A 127 33.29 -57.90 -11.60
C PHE A 127 32.87 -57.05 -10.39
N PHE A 128 31.65 -56.51 -10.38
CA PHE A 128 31.12 -55.82 -9.21
C PHE A 128 30.85 -56.76 -8.03
N PHE A 129 30.42 -58.01 -8.26
CA PHE A 129 30.39 -59.03 -7.19
C PHE A 129 31.80 -59.34 -6.65
N GLY A 130 32.82 -59.39 -7.51
CA GLY A 130 34.23 -59.56 -7.13
C GLY A 130 34.80 -58.38 -6.33
N LEU A 131 34.54 -57.14 -6.76
CA LEU A 131 34.91 -55.94 -6.02
C LEU A 131 34.19 -55.85 -4.67
N SER A 132 32.90 -56.22 -4.61
CA SER A 132 32.15 -56.34 -3.36
C SER A 132 32.87 -57.26 -2.38
N TYR A 133 33.25 -58.46 -2.83
CA TYR A 133 33.98 -59.42 -2.01
C TYR A 133 35.35 -58.88 -1.57
N PHE A 134 36.15 -58.35 -2.50
CA PHE A 134 37.49 -57.85 -2.20
C PHE A 134 37.47 -56.68 -1.21
N THR A 135 36.66 -55.65 -1.48
CA THR A 135 36.54 -54.47 -0.63
C THR A 135 35.89 -54.77 0.73
N GLY A 136 34.97 -55.75 0.78
CA GLY A 136 34.33 -56.19 2.02
C GLY A 136 35.23 -57.05 2.91
N HIS A 137 36.01 -57.96 2.32
CA HIS A 137 36.80 -58.96 3.03
C HIS A 137 38.22 -58.47 3.37
N PHE A 138 38.96 -57.93 2.39
CA PHE A 138 40.35 -57.52 2.56
C PHE A 138 40.46 -56.08 3.06
N LEU A 139 39.83 -55.12 2.38
CA LEU A 139 39.89 -53.70 2.76
C LEU A 139 38.94 -53.35 3.93
N LYS A 140 38.01 -54.24 4.28
CA LYS A 140 37.01 -54.10 5.37
C LYS A 140 36.06 -52.90 5.22
N ILE A 141 35.97 -52.27 4.04
CA ILE A 141 35.15 -51.08 3.78
C ILE A 141 33.69 -51.48 3.45
N ARG A 142 32.94 -51.88 4.50
CA ARG A 142 31.60 -52.49 4.39
C ARG A 142 30.60 -51.73 3.50
N LYS A 143 30.61 -50.39 3.51
CA LYS A 143 29.65 -49.57 2.73
C LYS A 143 29.91 -49.66 1.22
N THR A 144 31.18 -49.59 0.81
CA THR A 144 31.59 -49.69 -0.59
C THR A 144 31.32 -51.10 -1.13
N ALA A 145 31.57 -52.13 -0.31
CA ALA A 145 31.22 -53.51 -0.65
C ALA A 145 29.72 -53.69 -0.94
N PHE A 146 28.84 -53.19 -0.07
CA PHE A 146 27.39 -53.27 -0.27
C PHE A 146 26.91 -52.50 -1.53
N ALA A 147 27.55 -51.37 -1.86
CA ALA A 147 27.25 -50.64 -3.09
C ALA A 147 27.58 -51.49 -4.35
N PHE A 148 28.75 -52.13 -4.38
CA PHE A 148 29.13 -53.04 -5.47
C PHE A 148 28.24 -54.29 -5.54
N LEU A 149 27.85 -54.88 -4.40
CA LEU A 149 26.89 -55.99 -4.33
C LEU A 149 25.56 -55.62 -4.99
N THR A 150 25.04 -54.43 -4.66
CA THR A 150 23.77 -53.91 -5.18
C THR A 150 23.86 -53.67 -6.69
N LEU A 151 24.97 -53.10 -7.18
CA LEU A 151 25.16 -52.85 -8.61
C LEU A 151 25.23 -54.16 -9.42
N GLY A 152 25.99 -55.15 -8.94
CA GLY A 152 26.04 -56.48 -9.56
C GLY A 152 24.65 -57.14 -9.60
N SER A 153 23.88 -57.03 -8.51
CA SER A 153 22.54 -57.60 -8.36
C SER A 153 21.50 -57.04 -9.33
N LEU A 154 21.59 -55.75 -9.66
CA LEU A 154 20.66 -55.09 -10.59
C LEU A 154 20.94 -55.41 -12.06
N LEU A 155 22.17 -55.81 -12.40
CA LEU A 155 22.55 -56.20 -13.76
C LEU A 155 22.04 -57.60 -14.15
N ILE A 156 21.63 -58.44 -13.20
CA ILE A 156 21.09 -59.79 -13.46
C ILE A 156 19.82 -59.76 -14.34
N PRO A 157 18.72 -59.09 -13.96
CA PRO A 157 17.52 -59.00 -14.79
C PRO A 157 17.77 -58.25 -16.11
N ILE A 158 18.67 -57.26 -16.11
CA ILE A 158 19.10 -56.57 -17.34
C ILE A 158 19.77 -57.56 -18.30
N GLY A 159 20.56 -58.51 -17.79
CA GLY A 159 21.12 -59.61 -18.59
C GLY A 159 20.05 -60.52 -19.20
N ILE A 160 19.01 -60.89 -18.44
CA ILE A 160 17.90 -61.72 -18.95
C ILE A 160 17.08 -60.96 -20.01
N VAL A 161 16.80 -59.68 -19.78
CA VAL A 161 16.15 -58.80 -20.77
C VAL A 161 17.01 -58.64 -22.03
N ALA A 162 18.33 -58.51 -21.89
CA ALA A 162 19.25 -58.45 -23.03
C ALA A 162 19.31 -59.77 -23.82
N ILE A 163 19.24 -60.93 -23.15
CA ILE A 163 19.12 -62.24 -23.79
C ILE A 163 17.87 -62.31 -24.67
N GLY A 164 16.73 -61.82 -24.20
CA GLY A 164 15.48 -61.74 -24.97
C GLY A 164 15.42 -60.59 -26.00
N PHE A 165 16.20 -59.51 -25.82
CA PHE A 165 16.34 -58.44 -26.80
C PHE A 165 17.19 -58.85 -28.01
N PHE A 166 18.24 -59.64 -27.76
CA PHE A 166 19.14 -60.17 -28.79
C PHE A 166 18.73 -61.58 -29.29
N GLU A 167 17.51 -62.03 -28.99
CA GLU A 167 16.92 -63.30 -29.42
C GLU A 167 17.78 -64.56 -29.14
N LEU A 168 18.66 -64.52 -28.12
CA LEU A 168 19.62 -65.59 -27.83
C LEU A 168 18.97 -66.90 -27.33
N LEU A 169 17.65 -66.90 -27.08
CA LEU A 169 16.83 -68.08 -26.76
C LEU A 169 15.75 -68.34 -27.85
N GLY A 170 15.91 -67.76 -29.04
CA GLY A 170 14.97 -67.84 -30.15
C GLY A 170 13.80 -66.84 -30.05
N SER A 171 13.12 -66.64 -31.18
CA SER A 171 12.10 -65.60 -31.37
C SER A 171 10.89 -65.72 -30.43
N TYR A 172 10.52 -66.93 -29.99
CA TYR A 172 9.41 -67.15 -29.05
C TYR A 172 9.69 -66.57 -27.66
N LEU A 173 10.94 -66.70 -27.16
CA LEU A 173 11.40 -66.09 -25.91
C LEU A 173 12.16 -64.77 -26.17
N SER A 174 11.71 -63.99 -27.16
CA SER A 174 12.13 -62.62 -27.37
C SER A 174 11.21 -61.62 -26.66
N LEU A 175 11.64 -60.36 -26.57
CA LEU A 175 10.79 -59.29 -26.00
C LEU A 175 9.54 -58.96 -26.83
N PHE A 176 9.53 -59.34 -28.12
CA PHE A 176 8.44 -59.05 -29.06
C PHE A 176 7.64 -60.29 -29.48
N GLY A 177 8.12 -61.50 -29.14
CA GLY A 177 7.47 -62.77 -29.47
C GLY A 177 6.24 -63.08 -28.62
N GLU A 178 5.52 -64.14 -28.99
CA GLU A 178 4.32 -64.60 -28.30
C GLU A 178 4.61 -64.98 -26.83
N GLY A 179 5.77 -65.59 -26.57
CA GLY A 179 6.25 -65.93 -25.24
C GLY A 179 6.76 -64.74 -24.40
N ARG A 180 6.58 -63.48 -24.82
CA ARG A 180 7.09 -62.29 -24.10
C ARG A 180 6.69 -62.22 -22.63
N TYR A 181 5.47 -62.66 -22.27
CA TYR A 181 5.02 -62.68 -20.87
C TYR A 181 5.70 -63.81 -20.08
N LEU A 182 6.00 -64.95 -20.72
CA LEU A 182 6.78 -66.04 -20.13
C LEU A 182 8.26 -65.65 -19.95
N LEU A 183 8.85 -64.92 -20.90
CA LEU A 183 10.17 -64.31 -20.75
C LEU A 183 10.20 -63.32 -19.57
N GLY A 184 9.18 -62.46 -19.45
CA GLY A 184 9.01 -61.54 -18.33
C GLY A 184 8.93 -62.27 -16.98
N LEU A 185 8.11 -63.33 -16.91
CA LEU A 185 7.99 -64.20 -15.75
C LEU A 185 9.33 -64.86 -15.37
N ILE A 186 10.11 -65.36 -16.34
CA ILE A 186 11.46 -65.91 -16.07
C ILE A 186 12.39 -64.80 -15.55
N GLY A 187 12.35 -63.62 -16.16
CA GLY A 187 13.15 -62.45 -15.77
C GLY A 187 12.87 -61.92 -14.35
N THR A 188 11.66 -62.14 -13.81
CA THR A 188 11.30 -61.75 -12.44
C THR A 188 11.35 -62.90 -11.45
N LEU A 189 10.98 -64.12 -11.84
CA LEU A 189 10.95 -65.27 -10.93
C LEU A 189 12.35 -65.83 -10.64
N LEU A 190 13.28 -65.80 -11.60
CA LEU A 190 14.62 -66.36 -11.41
C LEU A 190 15.51 -65.54 -10.46
N PRO A 191 15.52 -64.18 -10.49
CA PRO A 191 16.26 -63.39 -9.50
C PRO A 191 15.62 -63.34 -8.10
N LEU A 192 14.30 -63.60 -8.00
CA LEU A 192 13.52 -63.40 -6.77
C LEU A 192 14.08 -64.17 -5.54
N PRO A 193 14.42 -65.48 -5.61
CA PRO A 193 15.01 -66.20 -4.47
C PRO A 193 16.36 -65.62 -4.02
N LEU A 194 17.16 -65.10 -4.96
CA LEU A 194 18.44 -64.45 -4.68
C LEU A 194 18.24 -63.11 -3.95
N TYR A 195 17.23 -62.32 -4.35
CA TYR A 195 16.87 -61.09 -3.65
C TYR A 195 16.28 -61.34 -2.27
N ILE A 196 15.42 -62.35 -2.09
CA ILE A 196 14.92 -62.77 -0.77
C ILE A 196 16.10 -63.18 0.13
N ARG A 197 17.05 -63.96 -0.40
CA ARG A 197 18.27 -64.33 0.34
C ARG A 197 19.09 -63.11 0.76
N HIS A 198 19.34 -62.15 -0.14
CA HIS A 198 20.07 -60.93 0.22
C HIS A 198 19.34 -60.02 1.20
N ALA A 199 17.99 -59.99 1.18
CA ALA A 199 17.19 -59.29 2.18
C ALA A 199 17.47 -59.83 3.58
N PHE A 200 17.39 -61.15 3.79
CA PHE A 200 17.67 -61.76 5.09
C PHE A 200 19.16 -61.72 5.48
N VAL A 201 20.09 -62.03 4.57
CA VAL A 201 21.54 -62.09 4.87
C VAL A 201 22.13 -60.72 5.20
N HIS A 202 21.66 -59.65 4.55
CA HIS A 202 22.15 -58.28 4.80
C HIS A 202 21.18 -57.41 5.60
N GLN A 203 20.08 -57.98 6.11
CA GLN A 203 18.99 -57.28 6.82
C GLN A 203 18.53 -56.00 6.08
N SER A 204 18.37 -56.12 4.76
CA SER A 204 18.32 -54.98 3.85
C SER A 204 16.91 -54.70 3.33
N ARG A 205 16.33 -53.59 3.82
CA ARG A 205 15.05 -53.02 3.36
C ARG A 205 14.96 -52.90 1.83
N LEU A 206 16.07 -52.55 1.17
CA LEU A 206 16.14 -52.40 -0.29
C LEU A 206 15.84 -53.73 -1.02
N TYR A 207 16.40 -54.85 -0.55
CA TYR A 207 16.14 -56.16 -1.17
C TYR A 207 14.75 -56.72 -0.82
N VAL A 208 14.15 -56.35 0.32
CA VAL A 208 12.73 -56.63 0.61
C VAL A 208 11.84 -55.99 -0.45
N TRP A 209 12.05 -54.70 -0.72
CA TRP A 209 11.29 -53.95 -1.72
C TRP A 209 11.48 -54.49 -3.13
N ILE A 210 12.71 -54.80 -3.55
CA ILE A 210 12.96 -55.44 -4.85
C ILE A 210 12.24 -56.80 -4.93
N SER A 211 12.28 -57.61 -3.88
CA SER A 211 11.60 -58.92 -3.84
C SER A 211 10.08 -58.80 -3.97
N LEU A 212 9.46 -57.84 -3.27
CA LEU A 212 8.01 -57.59 -3.36
C LEU A 212 7.61 -57.09 -4.77
N VAL A 213 8.38 -56.18 -5.36
CA VAL A 213 8.18 -55.74 -6.76
C VAL A 213 8.28 -56.92 -7.73
N PHE A 214 9.31 -57.77 -7.60
CA PHE A 214 9.51 -58.92 -8.49
C PHE A 214 8.43 -60.00 -8.30
N ALA A 215 7.84 -60.13 -7.11
CA ALA A 215 6.69 -60.99 -6.86
C ALA A 215 5.43 -60.49 -7.60
N SER A 216 5.06 -59.21 -7.45
CA SER A 216 3.88 -58.65 -8.15
C SER A 216 4.05 -58.60 -9.66
N LEU A 217 5.27 -58.32 -10.16
CA LEU A 217 5.56 -58.42 -11.59
C LEU A 217 5.40 -59.86 -12.10
N SER A 218 5.84 -60.86 -11.33
CA SER A 218 5.63 -62.28 -11.67
C SER A 218 4.13 -62.62 -11.75
N VAL A 219 3.30 -62.08 -10.85
CA VAL A 219 1.84 -62.22 -10.94
C VAL A 219 1.28 -61.51 -12.18
N GLY A 220 1.70 -60.28 -12.47
CA GLY A 220 1.28 -59.54 -13.67
C GLY A 220 1.65 -60.25 -14.98
N PHE A 221 2.87 -60.77 -15.08
CA PHE A 221 3.32 -61.60 -16.20
C PHE A 221 2.60 -62.95 -16.28
N THR A 222 2.15 -63.51 -15.14
CA THR A 222 1.33 -64.74 -15.13
C THR A 222 -0.08 -64.46 -15.65
N LEU A 223 -0.71 -63.36 -15.23
CA LEU A 223 -2.03 -62.95 -15.74
C LEU A 223 -1.98 -62.61 -17.23
N GLY A 224 -0.95 -61.88 -17.69
CA GLY A 224 -0.74 -61.57 -19.10
C GLY A 224 -0.36 -62.77 -19.98
N ALA A 225 -0.02 -63.92 -19.39
CA ALA A 225 0.20 -65.17 -20.11
C ALA A 225 -1.07 -66.06 -20.21
N LEU A 226 -2.20 -65.62 -19.65
CA LEU A 226 -3.49 -66.31 -19.72
C LEU A 226 -4.41 -65.63 -20.76
N PRO A 227 -5.27 -66.39 -21.46
CA PRO A 227 -6.23 -65.84 -22.41
C PRO A 227 -7.45 -65.24 -21.69
N LEU A 228 -7.26 -64.05 -21.10
CA LEU A 228 -8.26 -63.30 -20.35
C LEU A 228 -8.54 -61.95 -21.01
N SER A 229 -9.74 -61.40 -20.83
CA SER A 229 -10.02 -60.00 -21.16
C SER A 229 -9.26 -59.04 -20.24
N VAL A 230 -9.13 -57.78 -20.64
CA VAL A 230 -8.45 -56.74 -19.85
C VAL A 230 -9.19 -56.55 -18.52
N ASP A 231 -10.52 -56.46 -18.56
CA ASP A 231 -11.36 -56.27 -17.37
C ASP A 231 -11.29 -57.45 -16.39
N ALA A 232 -11.23 -58.69 -16.90
CA ALA A 232 -11.06 -59.89 -16.06
C ALA A 232 -9.63 -59.97 -15.48
N SER A 233 -8.62 -59.49 -16.22
CA SER A 233 -7.24 -59.41 -15.74
C SER A 233 -7.11 -58.40 -14.59
N TYR A 234 -7.77 -57.24 -14.68
CA TYR A 234 -7.83 -56.29 -13.56
C TYR A 234 -8.66 -56.79 -12.38
N LEU A 235 -9.75 -57.52 -12.61
CA LEU A 235 -10.51 -58.18 -11.53
C LEU A 235 -9.60 -59.12 -10.71
N LEU A 236 -8.81 -59.97 -11.40
CA LEU A 236 -7.85 -60.86 -10.74
C LEU A 236 -6.70 -60.10 -10.06
N LEU A 237 -6.25 -58.96 -10.64
CA LEU A 237 -5.25 -58.10 -10.01
C LEU A 237 -5.78 -57.42 -8.73
N MET A 238 -7.06 -57.06 -8.68
CA MET A 238 -7.71 -56.55 -7.46
C MET A 238 -7.87 -57.65 -6.40
N LEU A 239 -8.24 -58.87 -6.82
CA LEU A 239 -8.23 -60.03 -5.93
C LEU A 239 -6.82 -60.38 -5.41
N TYR A 240 -5.76 -60.15 -6.20
CA TYR A 240 -4.38 -60.25 -5.71
C TYR A 240 -4.04 -59.18 -4.66
N ASN A 241 -4.47 -57.93 -4.86
CA ASN A 241 -4.29 -56.87 -3.85
C ASN A 241 -5.08 -57.18 -2.56
N ALA A 242 -6.28 -57.77 -2.66
CA ALA A 242 -7.02 -58.29 -1.52
C ALA A 242 -6.29 -59.47 -0.84
N ALA A 243 -5.66 -60.36 -1.61
CA ALA A 243 -4.84 -61.45 -1.08
C ALA A 243 -3.58 -60.96 -0.34
N LEU A 244 -2.95 -59.87 -0.79
CA LEU A 244 -1.86 -59.20 -0.04
C LEU A 244 -2.35 -58.66 1.32
N LEU A 245 -3.56 -58.06 1.34
CA LEU A 245 -4.18 -57.55 2.57
C LEU A 245 -4.49 -58.69 3.56
N ILE A 246 -5.08 -59.79 3.08
CA ILE A 246 -5.34 -61.01 3.87
C ILE A 246 -4.02 -61.65 4.34
N GLY A 247 -3.00 -61.67 3.49
CA GLY A 247 -1.66 -62.16 3.82
C GLY A 247 -1.02 -61.40 4.98
N TYR A 248 -1.11 -60.06 4.98
CA TYR A 248 -0.71 -59.25 6.12
C TYR A 248 -1.47 -59.63 7.39
N VAL A 249 -2.82 -59.65 7.35
CA VAL A 249 -3.66 -59.97 8.52
C VAL A 249 -3.33 -61.35 9.10
N ARG A 250 -3.04 -62.34 8.25
CA ARG A 250 -2.75 -63.73 8.65
C ARG A 250 -1.32 -63.94 9.18
N PHE A 251 -0.33 -63.21 8.66
CA PHE A 251 1.09 -63.44 8.98
C PHE A 251 1.75 -62.33 9.80
N LYS A 252 1.01 -61.30 10.25
CA LYS A 252 1.52 -60.18 11.07
C LYS A 252 2.24 -60.58 12.36
N GLU A 253 2.02 -61.80 12.85
CA GLU A 253 2.53 -62.31 14.14
C GLU A 253 3.66 -63.35 13.97
N ALA A 254 4.09 -63.64 12.72
CA ALA A 254 5.09 -64.66 12.43
C ALA A 254 6.53 -64.11 12.44
N GLU A 255 7.33 -64.50 13.44
CA GLU A 255 8.70 -64.01 13.65
C GLU A 255 9.61 -64.16 12.41
N THR A 256 9.51 -65.29 11.70
CA THR A 256 10.34 -65.63 10.53
C THR A 256 10.19 -64.68 9.34
N TRP A 257 9.04 -64.01 9.21
CA TRP A 257 8.74 -63.10 8.10
C TRP A 257 8.66 -61.62 8.51
N THR A 258 8.98 -61.28 9.76
CA THR A 258 8.98 -59.92 10.32
C THR A 258 9.59 -58.86 9.40
N LEU A 259 10.73 -59.17 8.76
CA LEU A 259 11.43 -58.27 7.84
C LEU A 259 10.59 -57.88 6.60
N PHE A 260 9.76 -58.79 6.08
CA PHE A 260 8.84 -58.56 4.97
C PHE A 260 7.51 -57.97 5.44
N ILE A 261 6.94 -58.54 6.49
CA ILE A 261 5.66 -58.13 7.09
C ILE A 261 5.66 -56.66 7.53
N LYS A 262 6.81 -56.12 7.95
CA LYS A 262 6.98 -54.71 8.31
C LYS A 262 6.84 -53.75 7.12
N GLU A 263 7.21 -54.18 5.92
CA GLU A 263 7.17 -53.36 4.70
C GLU A 263 5.88 -53.61 3.87
N LEU A 264 5.28 -54.79 4.03
CA LEU A 264 4.11 -55.25 3.27
C LEU A 264 2.92 -54.26 3.26
N PRO A 265 2.53 -53.57 4.36
CA PRO A 265 1.45 -52.59 4.33
C PRO A 265 1.67 -51.46 3.33
N LEU A 266 2.86 -50.85 3.35
CA LEU A 266 3.20 -49.71 2.49
C LEU A 266 3.41 -50.18 1.04
N TYR A 267 3.93 -51.39 0.86
CA TYR A 267 4.00 -52.03 -0.45
C TYR A 267 2.61 -52.33 -1.05
N ALA A 268 1.71 -52.97 -0.29
CA ALA A 268 0.36 -53.32 -0.76
C ALA A 268 -0.50 -52.09 -1.05
N GLN A 269 -0.33 -51.01 -0.27
CA GLN A 269 -0.93 -49.70 -0.54
C GLN A 269 -0.45 -49.12 -1.89
N LEU A 270 0.87 -49.13 -2.13
CA LEU A 270 1.44 -48.66 -3.40
C LEU A 270 1.01 -49.54 -4.58
N ASN A 271 0.96 -50.86 -4.40
CA ASN A 271 0.55 -51.80 -5.44
C ASN A 271 -0.94 -51.65 -5.79
N LEU A 272 -1.82 -51.43 -4.80
CA LEU A 272 -3.25 -51.16 -5.06
C LEU A 272 -3.43 -49.83 -5.80
N VAL A 273 -2.72 -48.77 -5.40
CA VAL A 273 -2.78 -47.46 -6.09
C VAL A 273 -2.32 -47.59 -7.54
N LEU A 274 -1.20 -48.29 -7.81
CA LEU A 274 -0.72 -48.54 -9.16
C LEU A 274 -1.70 -49.40 -9.97
N SER A 275 -2.24 -50.47 -9.37
CA SER A 275 -3.25 -51.34 -9.99
C SER A 275 -4.53 -50.57 -10.33
N THR A 276 -4.95 -49.65 -9.45
CA THR A 276 -6.12 -48.79 -9.65
C THR A 276 -5.87 -47.83 -10.81
N LEU A 277 -4.74 -47.12 -10.82
CA LEU A 277 -4.41 -46.17 -11.88
C LEU A 277 -4.36 -46.85 -13.26
N LEU A 278 -3.78 -48.04 -13.35
CA LEU A 278 -3.77 -48.81 -14.60
C LEU A 278 -5.18 -49.22 -15.04
N MET A 279 -6.00 -49.74 -14.11
CA MET A 279 -7.40 -50.09 -14.38
C MET A 279 -8.24 -48.88 -14.85
N LEU A 280 -7.98 -47.67 -14.33
CA LEU A 280 -8.68 -46.45 -14.75
C LEU A 280 -8.39 -46.01 -16.20
N PHE A 281 -7.28 -46.48 -16.80
CA PHE A 281 -6.91 -46.15 -18.19
C PHE A 281 -7.14 -47.29 -19.19
N PHE A 282 -7.35 -48.53 -18.72
CA PHE A 282 -7.41 -49.72 -19.54
C PHE A 282 -8.59 -50.61 -19.12
N PHE A 283 -9.75 -50.40 -19.75
CA PHE A 283 -10.94 -51.23 -19.61
C PHE A 283 -11.62 -51.47 -20.97
N GLU A 284 -12.45 -52.51 -21.08
CA GLU A 284 -13.09 -52.93 -22.34
C GLU A 284 -14.64 -52.83 -22.31
N SER A 285 -15.26 -52.87 -21.13
CA SER A 285 -16.71 -52.69 -20.95
C SER A 285 -17.02 -51.83 -19.72
N GLU A 286 -17.72 -50.71 -19.92
CA GLU A 286 -18.09 -49.73 -18.89
C GLU A 286 -18.87 -50.36 -17.74
N VAL A 287 -19.79 -51.29 -18.07
CA VAL A 287 -20.63 -51.98 -17.09
C VAL A 287 -19.81 -52.97 -16.27
N PHE A 288 -18.93 -53.78 -16.89
CA PHE A 288 -18.05 -54.69 -16.14
C PHE A 288 -17.03 -53.92 -15.29
N TYR A 289 -16.48 -52.85 -15.86
CA TYR A 289 -15.61 -51.89 -15.19
C TYR A 289 -16.27 -51.25 -13.96
N SER A 290 -17.58 -50.97 -13.99
CA SER A 290 -18.30 -50.50 -12.79
C SER A 290 -18.21 -51.47 -11.60
N PHE A 291 -18.25 -52.79 -11.83
CA PHE A 291 -18.05 -53.80 -10.79
C PHE A 291 -16.59 -53.86 -10.32
N ASN A 292 -15.62 -53.69 -11.22
CA ASN A 292 -14.20 -53.56 -10.86
C ASN A 292 -13.94 -52.32 -9.98
N LEU A 293 -14.62 -51.18 -10.25
CA LEU A 293 -14.60 -49.98 -9.40
C LEU A 293 -15.21 -50.24 -8.03
N LEU A 294 -16.37 -50.92 -7.94
CA LEU A 294 -17.00 -51.28 -6.66
C LEU A 294 -16.14 -52.21 -5.80
N LEU A 295 -15.49 -53.21 -6.41
CA LEU A 295 -14.53 -54.09 -5.72
C LEU A 295 -13.33 -53.29 -5.22
N THR A 296 -12.75 -52.44 -6.08
CA THR A 296 -11.60 -51.59 -5.76
C THR A 296 -11.92 -50.64 -4.59
N ALA A 297 -13.08 -49.99 -4.62
CA ALA A 297 -13.58 -49.17 -3.52
C ALA A 297 -13.68 -49.99 -2.21
N SER A 298 -14.25 -51.19 -2.28
CA SER A 298 -14.38 -52.09 -1.12
C SER A 298 -13.03 -52.47 -0.51
N ILE A 299 -11.99 -52.69 -1.34
CA ILE A 299 -10.62 -52.96 -0.86
C ILE A 299 -10.02 -51.70 -0.21
N TYR A 300 -10.21 -50.50 -0.78
CA TYR A 300 -9.78 -49.25 -0.14
C TYR A 300 -10.44 -49.04 1.23
N MET A 301 -11.73 -49.33 1.36
CA MET A 301 -12.44 -49.24 2.65
C MET A 301 -11.92 -50.29 3.65
N ALA A 302 -11.62 -51.51 3.20
CA ALA A 302 -10.97 -52.53 4.05
C ALA A 302 -9.57 -52.07 4.53
N MET A 303 -8.79 -51.37 3.70
CA MET A 303 -7.51 -50.79 4.11
C MET A 303 -7.65 -49.71 5.20
N VAL A 304 -8.73 -48.92 5.22
CA VAL A 304 -8.99 -47.94 6.29
C VAL A 304 -9.03 -48.64 7.66
N PHE A 305 -9.67 -49.80 7.75
CA PHE A 305 -9.77 -50.56 9.01
C PHE A 305 -8.50 -51.38 9.31
N VAL A 306 -7.95 -52.10 8.33
CA VAL A 306 -6.80 -53.01 8.54
C VAL A 306 -5.49 -52.24 8.78
N TYR A 307 -5.24 -51.17 8.03
CA TYR A 307 -4.01 -50.37 8.14
C TYR A 307 -4.19 -49.05 8.91
N LYS A 308 -5.40 -48.75 9.40
CA LYS A 308 -5.76 -47.49 10.12
C LYS A 308 -5.51 -46.21 9.33
N THR A 309 -5.35 -46.32 8.01
CA THR A 309 -5.03 -45.23 7.08
C THR A 309 -6.29 -44.49 6.60
N LYS A 310 -6.67 -43.44 7.34
CA LYS A 310 -7.90 -42.64 7.14
C LYS A 310 -8.09 -42.10 5.71
N ALA A 311 -7.00 -41.80 4.99
CA ALA A 311 -7.06 -41.18 3.65
C ALA A 311 -7.83 -42.00 2.60
N TYR A 312 -7.86 -43.32 2.70
CA TYR A 312 -8.52 -44.17 1.69
C TYR A 312 -10.05 -44.10 1.71
N GLN A 313 -10.69 -43.53 2.75
CA GLN A 313 -12.14 -43.27 2.76
C GLN A 313 -12.55 -42.27 1.66
N PHE A 314 -11.67 -41.33 1.30
CA PHE A 314 -11.91 -40.42 0.18
C PHE A 314 -11.87 -41.17 -1.16
N VAL A 315 -10.87 -42.04 -1.35
CA VAL A 315 -10.74 -42.87 -2.57
C VAL A 315 -11.93 -43.81 -2.73
N PHE A 316 -12.37 -44.47 -1.65
CA PHE A 316 -13.62 -45.23 -1.61
C PHE A 316 -14.80 -44.38 -2.11
N SER A 317 -14.99 -43.18 -1.55
CA SER A 317 -16.13 -42.32 -1.88
C SER A 317 -16.12 -41.89 -3.37
N VAL A 318 -14.97 -41.48 -3.91
CA VAL A 318 -14.85 -41.12 -5.33
C VAL A 318 -15.13 -42.33 -6.24
N MET A 319 -14.60 -43.52 -5.90
CA MET A 319 -14.81 -44.73 -6.68
C MET A 319 -16.28 -45.21 -6.65
N ILE A 320 -16.99 -45.06 -5.53
CA ILE A 320 -18.43 -45.37 -5.46
C ILE A 320 -19.26 -44.41 -6.33
N VAL A 321 -19.01 -43.09 -6.29
CA VAL A 321 -19.73 -42.13 -7.16
C VAL A 321 -19.47 -42.43 -8.63
N TYR A 322 -18.22 -42.70 -9.00
CA TYR A 322 -17.86 -42.99 -10.38
C TYR A 322 -18.40 -44.34 -10.87
N ALA A 323 -18.46 -45.36 -10.01
CA ALA A 323 -19.13 -46.62 -10.32
C ALA A 323 -20.64 -46.45 -10.51
N ILE A 324 -21.31 -45.63 -9.69
CA ILE A 324 -22.73 -45.29 -9.85
C ILE A 324 -22.95 -44.56 -11.19
N TYR A 325 -22.11 -43.58 -11.54
CA TYR A 325 -22.17 -42.89 -12.82
C TYR A 325 -22.06 -43.88 -14.00
N GLN A 326 -20.99 -44.69 -14.04
CA GLN A 326 -20.77 -45.66 -15.12
C GLN A 326 -21.92 -46.69 -15.23
N LEU A 327 -22.48 -47.13 -14.09
CA LEU A 327 -23.58 -48.08 -14.07
C LEU A 327 -24.93 -47.45 -14.47
N VAL A 328 -25.16 -46.18 -14.19
CA VAL A 328 -26.41 -45.48 -14.57
C VAL A 328 -26.40 -45.11 -16.05
N GLU A 329 -25.33 -44.47 -16.51
CA GLU A 329 -25.20 -43.92 -17.87
C GLU A 329 -25.21 -45.04 -18.93
N HIS A 330 -24.50 -46.14 -18.67
CA HIS A 330 -24.33 -47.26 -19.62
C HIS A 330 -25.29 -48.43 -19.37
N SER A 331 -26.45 -48.19 -18.75
CA SER A 331 -27.49 -49.21 -18.55
C SER A 331 -28.92 -48.64 -18.67
N PRO A 332 -29.99 -49.46 -18.63
CA PRO A 332 -31.37 -48.98 -18.69
C PRO A 332 -31.78 -47.98 -17.58
N LEU A 333 -30.95 -47.83 -16.54
CA LEU A 333 -31.14 -46.87 -15.45
C LEU A 333 -31.04 -45.39 -15.88
N HIS A 334 -30.42 -45.10 -17.03
CA HIS A 334 -30.38 -43.75 -17.63
C HIS A 334 -31.79 -43.14 -17.77
N SER A 335 -32.85 -43.94 -17.88
CA SER A 335 -34.25 -43.46 -17.95
C SER A 335 -34.74 -42.73 -16.68
N VAL A 336 -34.02 -42.83 -15.55
CA VAL A 336 -34.31 -42.19 -14.26
C VAL A 336 -33.05 -41.57 -13.62
N ASP A 337 -32.06 -41.27 -14.44
CA ASP A 337 -30.74 -40.68 -14.11
C ASP A 337 -30.81 -39.57 -13.04
N VAL A 338 -31.61 -38.53 -13.28
CA VAL A 338 -31.77 -37.35 -12.44
C VAL A 338 -32.25 -37.72 -11.02
N THR A 339 -33.07 -38.77 -10.91
CA THR A 339 -33.53 -39.26 -9.60
C THR A 339 -32.43 -40.06 -8.89
N ILE A 340 -31.72 -40.94 -9.61
CA ILE A 340 -30.64 -41.74 -9.01
C ILE A 340 -29.47 -40.86 -8.56
N TYR A 341 -29.10 -39.85 -9.36
CA TYR A 341 -28.06 -38.88 -8.99
C TYR A 341 -28.46 -38.03 -7.77
N ALA A 342 -29.72 -37.62 -7.63
CA ALA A 342 -30.22 -36.96 -6.42
C ALA A 342 -30.17 -37.89 -5.18
N LEU A 343 -30.51 -39.18 -5.34
CA LEU A 343 -30.43 -40.19 -4.29
C LEU A 343 -29.00 -40.56 -3.87
N ALA A 344 -27.99 -40.33 -4.73
CA ALA A 344 -26.59 -40.69 -4.45
C ALA A 344 -26.03 -40.02 -3.17
N GLY A 345 -26.50 -38.82 -2.81
CA GLY A 345 -26.15 -38.19 -1.53
C GLY A 345 -26.74 -38.91 -0.31
N LEU A 346 -27.95 -39.46 -0.40
CA LEU A 346 -28.60 -40.20 0.69
C LEU A 346 -27.92 -41.55 0.94
N LEU A 347 -27.34 -42.18 -0.08
CA LEU A 347 -26.54 -43.39 0.06
C LEU A 347 -25.35 -43.20 1.02
N TYR A 348 -24.74 -42.02 1.05
CA TYR A 348 -23.70 -41.68 2.04
C TYR A 348 -24.23 -41.46 3.47
N LEU A 349 -25.49 -41.04 3.65
CA LEU A 349 -26.13 -41.10 4.97
C LEU A 349 -26.40 -42.55 5.41
N GLY A 350 -26.68 -43.45 4.45
CA GLY A 350 -26.73 -44.89 4.70
C GLY A 350 -25.39 -45.43 5.22
N PHE A 351 -24.27 -45.08 4.59
CA PHE A 351 -22.94 -45.44 5.09
C PHE A 351 -22.60 -44.77 6.43
N ALA A 352 -22.98 -43.51 6.65
CA ALA A 352 -22.81 -42.84 7.92
C ALA A 352 -23.52 -43.62 9.06
N HIS A 353 -24.77 -44.03 8.85
CA HIS A 353 -25.52 -44.83 9.81
C HIS A 353 -24.93 -46.23 10.03
N ALA A 354 -24.46 -46.88 8.96
CA ALA A 354 -23.81 -48.20 9.03
C ALA A 354 -22.47 -48.18 9.81
N PHE A 355 -21.76 -47.05 9.85
CA PHE A 355 -20.49 -46.88 10.56
C PHE A 355 -20.59 -45.93 11.78
N LYS A 356 -21.78 -45.74 12.34
CA LYS A 356 -22.07 -44.90 13.52
C LYS A 356 -21.16 -45.16 14.74
N ASP A 357 -20.69 -46.40 14.90
CA ASP A 357 -19.83 -46.80 16.02
C ASP A 357 -18.37 -46.32 15.84
N ASN A 358 -18.08 -45.60 14.75
CA ASN A 358 -16.80 -44.95 14.46
C ASN A 358 -17.04 -43.49 14.04
N GLU A 359 -17.07 -42.60 15.04
CA GLU A 359 -17.39 -41.16 14.91
C GLU A 359 -16.67 -40.48 13.74
N LEU A 360 -15.39 -40.77 13.51
CA LEU A 360 -14.62 -40.16 12.42
C LEU A 360 -15.11 -40.60 11.04
N VAL A 361 -15.37 -41.90 10.87
CA VAL A 361 -15.84 -42.47 9.60
C VAL A 361 -17.27 -42.00 9.31
N GLU A 362 -18.14 -42.01 10.32
CA GLU A 362 -19.50 -41.46 10.22
C GLU A 362 -19.48 -39.99 9.81
N LYS A 363 -18.71 -39.15 10.52
CA LYS A 363 -18.65 -37.70 10.29
C LYS A 363 -18.15 -37.36 8.89
N VAL A 364 -17.16 -38.10 8.37
CA VAL A 364 -16.71 -37.95 6.98
C VAL A 364 -17.81 -38.33 5.98
N PHE A 365 -18.56 -39.42 6.21
CA PHE A 365 -19.67 -39.80 5.32
C PHE A 365 -20.84 -38.82 5.34
N ARG A 366 -21.16 -38.21 6.49
CA ARG A 366 -22.12 -37.10 6.55
C ARG A 366 -21.65 -35.88 5.73
N TYR A 367 -20.36 -35.60 5.68
CA TYR A 367 -19.82 -34.54 4.80
C TYR A 367 -19.81 -34.92 3.31
N THR A 368 -19.41 -36.15 2.93
CA THR A 368 -19.47 -36.56 1.51
C THR A 368 -20.90 -36.66 0.99
N SER A 369 -21.91 -36.98 1.83
CA SER A 369 -23.32 -36.87 1.46
C SER A 369 -23.68 -35.47 0.92
N GLY A 370 -23.30 -34.42 1.67
CA GLY A 370 -23.55 -33.04 1.24
C GLY A 370 -22.80 -32.67 -0.03
N VAL A 371 -21.50 -33.00 -0.13
CA VAL A 371 -20.70 -32.73 -1.33
C VAL A 371 -21.28 -33.44 -2.56
N VAL A 372 -21.67 -34.71 -2.44
CA VAL A 372 -22.25 -35.48 -3.54
C VAL A 372 -23.62 -34.94 -3.95
N SER A 373 -24.49 -34.54 -3.01
CA SER A 373 -25.73 -33.84 -3.36
C SER A 373 -25.52 -32.47 -4.00
N LEU A 374 -24.44 -31.75 -3.66
CA LEU A 374 -24.08 -30.49 -4.35
C LEU A 374 -23.60 -30.74 -5.78
N CYS A 375 -22.75 -31.75 -6.00
CA CYS A 375 -22.33 -32.15 -7.34
C CYS A 375 -23.52 -32.65 -8.19
N ALA A 376 -24.42 -33.45 -7.59
CA ALA A 376 -25.65 -33.88 -8.24
C ALA A 376 -26.55 -32.69 -8.59
N PHE A 377 -26.74 -31.73 -7.68
CA PHE A 377 -27.47 -30.49 -7.95
C PHE A 377 -26.90 -29.75 -9.17
N ILE A 378 -25.59 -29.54 -9.23
CA ILE A 378 -24.92 -28.85 -10.34
C ILE A 378 -25.12 -29.61 -11.66
N TYR A 379 -24.92 -30.92 -11.67
CA TYR A 379 -25.11 -31.76 -12.86
C TYR A 379 -26.56 -31.77 -13.34
N ILE A 380 -27.53 -31.96 -12.44
CA ILE A 380 -28.97 -31.97 -12.76
C ILE A 380 -29.43 -30.61 -13.28
N SER A 381 -28.96 -29.51 -12.68
CA SER A 381 -29.26 -28.15 -13.15
C SER A 381 -28.68 -27.89 -14.53
N TYR A 382 -27.43 -28.31 -14.77
CA TYR A 382 -26.79 -28.22 -16.08
C TYR A 382 -27.54 -29.01 -17.16
N GLN A 383 -27.89 -30.28 -16.89
CA GLN A 383 -28.66 -31.10 -17.83
C GLN A 383 -30.07 -30.56 -18.07
N GLY A 384 -30.72 -29.99 -17.05
CA GLY A 384 -32.03 -29.33 -17.20
C GLY A 384 -31.97 -28.16 -18.18
N ILE A 385 -31.00 -27.25 -18.01
CA ILE A 385 -30.81 -26.10 -18.90
C ILE A 385 -30.36 -26.56 -20.30
N ALA A 386 -29.35 -27.43 -20.38
CA ALA A 386 -28.67 -27.76 -21.64
C ALA A 386 -29.45 -28.74 -22.54
N LEU A 387 -30.27 -29.63 -21.98
CA LEU A 387 -30.98 -30.66 -22.75
C LEU A 387 -32.50 -30.49 -22.80
N LYS A 388 -33.12 -29.73 -21.87
CA LYS A 388 -34.59 -29.64 -21.72
C LYS A 388 -35.16 -28.23 -21.91
N GLY A 389 -34.34 -27.24 -22.23
CA GLY A 389 -34.80 -25.95 -22.78
C GLY A 389 -35.80 -25.20 -21.90
N GLU A 390 -35.51 -25.11 -20.59
CA GLU A 390 -36.34 -24.45 -19.57
C GLU A 390 -37.72 -25.10 -19.31
N GLU A 391 -38.06 -26.25 -19.92
CA GLU A 391 -39.32 -26.95 -19.61
C GLU A 391 -39.29 -27.60 -18.21
N GLY A 392 -40.04 -27.00 -17.28
CA GLY A 392 -40.24 -27.50 -15.92
C GLY A 392 -40.81 -28.94 -15.92
N SER A 393 -40.12 -29.85 -15.25
CA SER A 393 -40.46 -31.28 -15.23
C SER A 393 -40.67 -31.79 -13.81
N VAL A 394 -41.68 -32.65 -13.62
CA VAL A 394 -41.96 -33.31 -12.33
C VAL A 394 -40.75 -34.10 -11.81
N MET A 395 -39.90 -34.62 -12.71
CA MET A 395 -38.64 -35.28 -12.34
C MET A 395 -37.58 -34.30 -11.80
N LEU A 396 -37.51 -33.08 -12.34
CA LEU A 396 -36.60 -32.02 -11.86
C LEU A 396 -37.07 -31.50 -10.49
N LEU A 397 -38.37 -31.20 -10.34
CA LEU A 397 -38.95 -30.81 -9.05
C LEU A 397 -38.73 -31.92 -7.99
N GLY A 398 -38.95 -33.18 -8.36
CA GLY A 398 -38.69 -34.34 -7.50
C GLY A 398 -37.23 -34.40 -7.04
N ALA A 399 -36.27 -34.21 -7.95
CA ALA A 399 -34.85 -34.22 -7.61
C ALA A 399 -34.43 -33.03 -6.73
N TYR A 400 -34.89 -31.81 -7.02
CA TYR A 400 -34.62 -30.64 -6.17
C TYR A 400 -35.25 -30.77 -4.78
N LEU A 401 -36.43 -31.39 -4.66
CA LEU A 401 -37.03 -31.72 -3.37
C LEU A 401 -36.25 -32.81 -2.62
N ILE A 402 -35.73 -33.84 -3.30
CA ILE A 402 -34.83 -34.85 -2.69
C ILE A 402 -33.54 -34.20 -2.17
N ILE A 403 -32.93 -33.29 -2.95
CA ILE A 403 -31.72 -32.55 -2.55
C ILE A 403 -32.04 -31.63 -1.36
N THR A 404 -33.14 -30.89 -1.40
CA THR A 404 -33.63 -30.06 -0.28
C THR A 404 -33.86 -30.89 0.99
N ALA A 405 -34.45 -32.09 0.87
CA ALA A 405 -34.66 -33.00 1.98
C ALA A 405 -33.34 -33.55 2.55
N ASN A 406 -32.38 -33.95 1.71
CA ASN A 406 -31.06 -34.38 2.18
C ASN A 406 -30.33 -33.25 2.92
N TYR A 407 -30.41 -32.02 2.39
CA TYR A 407 -29.82 -30.85 3.05
C TYR A 407 -30.51 -30.49 4.38
N LEU A 408 -31.83 -30.64 4.49
CA LEU A 408 -32.58 -30.47 5.74
C LEU A 408 -32.20 -31.55 6.78
N LEU A 409 -32.03 -32.79 6.35
CA LEU A 409 -31.55 -33.89 7.20
C LEU A 409 -30.12 -33.61 7.69
N LEU A 410 -29.22 -33.17 6.80
CA LEU A 410 -27.85 -32.76 7.16
C LEU A 410 -27.84 -31.56 8.10
N ALA A 411 -28.72 -30.57 7.91
CA ALA A 411 -28.87 -29.43 8.81
C ALA A 411 -29.30 -29.86 10.22
N ASN A 412 -30.15 -30.89 10.35
CA ASN A 412 -30.52 -31.47 11.65
C ASN A 412 -29.41 -32.32 12.27
N VAL A 413 -28.78 -33.20 11.48
CA VAL A 413 -27.86 -34.25 11.95
C VAL A 413 -26.44 -33.74 12.19
N MET A 414 -26.01 -32.69 11.48
CA MET A 414 -24.68 -32.08 11.62
C MET A 414 -24.71 -30.67 12.21
N ASN A 415 -25.88 -29.99 12.21
CA ASN A 415 -26.07 -28.63 12.72
C ASN A 415 -25.12 -27.56 12.14
N HIS A 416 -24.46 -27.86 11.02
CA HIS A 416 -23.37 -27.07 10.44
C HIS A 416 -23.88 -25.99 9.46
N VAL A 417 -23.27 -24.80 9.50
CA VAL A 417 -23.77 -23.58 8.85
C VAL A 417 -24.06 -23.76 7.36
N ALA A 418 -23.16 -24.39 6.60
CA ALA A 418 -23.35 -24.59 5.16
C ALA A 418 -24.65 -25.36 4.84
N PHE A 419 -24.98 -26.41 5.59
CA PHE A 419 -26.21 -27.17 5.39
C PHE A 419 -27.45 -26.35 5.77
N ARG A 420 -27.37 -25.56 6.86
CA ARG A 420 -28.47 -24.68 7.29
C ARG A 420 -28.84 -23.65 6.22
N TYR A 421 -27.85 -23.06 5.54
CA TYR A 421 -28.07 -22.01 4.52
C TYR A 421 -28.38 -22.55 3.13
N LEU A 422 -27.81 -23.69 2.72
CA LEU A 422 -28.13 -24.30 1.42
C LEU A 422 -29.54 -24.92 1.40
N THR A 423 -30.08 -25.37 2.54
CA THR A 423 -31.45 -25.91 2.62
C THR A 423 -32.53 -24.95 2.09
N PRO A 424 -32.68 -23.70 2.59
CA PRO A 424 -33.67 -22.77 2.04
C PRO A 424 -33.34 -22.29 0.62
N ILE A 425 -32.07 -22.33 0.19
CA ILE A 425 -31.70 -22.01 -1.21
C ILE A 425 -32.27 -23.08 -2.16
N PHE A 426 -32.07 -24.37 -1.87
CA PHE A 426 -32.67 -25.45 -2.67
C PHE A 426 -34.20 -25.48 -2.58
N TYR A 427 -34.78 -25.05 -1.45
CA TYR A 427 -36.23 -24.81 -1.35
C TYR A 427 -36.69 -23.69 -2.31
N PHE A 428 -35.99 -22.54 -2.37
CA PHE A 428 -36.37 -21.47 -3.31
C PHE A 428 -36.17 -21.86 -4.78
N ILE A 429 -35.19 -22.72 -5.10
CA ILE A 429 -35.03 -23.29 -6.44
C ILE A 429 -36.17 -24.28 -6.75
N SER A 430 -36.59 -25.09 -5.78
CA SER A 430 -37.78 -25.95 -5.89
C SER A 430 -39.07 -25.13 -6.06
N LEU A 431 -39.15 -23.94 -5.44
CA LEU A 431 -40.28 -23.01 -5.57
C LEU A 431 -40.31 -22.31 -6.93
N TRP A 432 -39.16 -21.97 -7.50
CA TRP A 432 -39.03 -21.51 -8.88
C TRP A 432 -39.52 -22.60 -9.86
N ASN A 433 -39.03 -23.84 -9.73
CA ASN A 433 -39.44 -24.93 -10.62
C ASN A 433 -40.91 -25.34 -10.42
N LEU A 434 -41.51 -25.06 -9.26
CA LEU A 434 -42.95 -25.13 -9.05
C LEU A 434 -43.71 -23.99 -9.74
N TRP A 435 -43.14 -22.78 -9.86
CA TRP A 435 -43.73 -21.71 -10.68
C TRP A 435 -43.72 -22.06 -12.17
N GLU A 436 -42.64 -22.66 -12.69
CA GLU A 436 -42.55 -23.17 -14.08
C GLU A 436 -43.64 -24.22 -14.41
N LEU A 437 -44.19 -24.90 -13.40
CA LEU A 437 -45.32 -25.84 -13.57
C LEU A 437 -46.71 -25.18 -13.44
N MET A 438 -46.81 -23.97 -12.88
CA MET A 438 -48.10 -23.35 -12.51
C MET A 438 -48.39 -21.99 -13.17
N HIS A 439 -47.35 -21.21 -13.50
CA HIS A 439 -47.44 -19.88 -14.13
C HIS A 439 -48.38 -18.88 -13.42
N VAL A 440 -48.57 -19.01 -12.10
CA VAL A 440 -49.44 -18.13 -11.31
C VAL A 440 -48.73 -16.82 -10.97
N ALA A 441 -49.16 -15.73 -11.62
CA ALA A 441 -48.61 -14.37 -11.52
C ALA A 441 -47.14 -14.25 -12.00
N PRO A 442 -46.59 -13.03 -12.18
CA PRO A 442 -45.19 -12.85 -12.57
C PRO A 442 -44.23 -13.48 -11.54
N LEU A 443 -43.16 -14.14 -12.01
CA LEU A 443 -42.20 -14.88 -11.17
C LEU A 443 -41.70 -14.06 -9.98
N PHE A 444 -41.34 -12.78 -10.19
CA PHE A 444 -40.84 -11.93 -9.11
C PHE A 444 -41.89 -11.69 -8.01
N LEU A 445 -43.18 -11.57 -8.35
CA LEU A 445 -44.28 -11.43 -7.38
C LEU A 445 -44.61 -12.76 -6.70
N PHE A 446 -44.59 -13.88 -7.44
CA PHE A 446 -44.77 -15.21 -6.87
C PHE A 446 -43.67 -15.53 -5.84
N MET A 447 -42.41 -15.27 -6.19
CA MET A 447 -41.26 -15.44 -5.30
C MET A 447 -41.29 -14.47 -4.11
N PHE A 448 -41.74 -13.23 -4.28
CA PHE A 448 -41.94 -12.29 -3.17
C PHE A 448 -43.00 -12.79 -2.17
N ILE A 449 -44.13 -13.31 -2.66
CA ILE A 449 -45.21 -13.85 -1.82
C ILE A 449 -44.75 -15.14 -1.12
N GLY A 450 -44.08 -16.04 -1.82
CA GLY A 450 -43.51 -17.26 -1.25
C GLY A 450 -42.45 -16.97 -0.18
N ALA A 451 -41.53 -16.04 -0.46
CA ALA A 451 -40.55 -15.58 0.52
C ALA A 451 -41.20 -14.87 1.71
N SER A 452 -42.27 -14.08 1.50
CA SER A 452 -43.04 -13.47 2.61
C SER A 452 -43.66 -14.52 3.52
N ALA A 453 -44.29 -15.55 2.94
CA ALA A 453 -44.93 -16.63 3.70
C ALA A 453 -43.89 -17.46 4.49
N VAL A 454 -42.74 -17.76 3.88
CA VAL A 454 -41.67 -18.58 4.48
C VAL A 454 -40.85 -17.78 5.51
N PHE A 455 -40.59 -16.49 5.28
CA PHE A 455 -40.02 -15.56 6.26
C PHE A 455 -40.85 -15.51 7.55
N VAL A 456 -42.17 -15.42 7.43
CA VAL A 456 -43.07 -15.40 8.59
C VAL A 456 -43.19 -16.79 9.23
N TYR A 457 -43.52 -17.82 8.45
CA TYR A 457 -43.80 -19.15 8.99
C TYR A 457 -42.54 -19.88 9.48
N VAL A 458 -41.53 -20.05 8.62
CA VAL A 458 -40.29 -20.77 8.98
C VAL A 458 -39.31 -19.86 9.71
N GLY A 459 -39.18 -18.59 9.30
CA GLY A 459 -38.26 -17.65 9.94
C GLY A 459 -38.66 -17.23 11.36
N TRP A 460 -39.97 -17.13 11.66
CA TRP A 460 -40.43 -16.56 12.94
C TRP A 460 -41.47 -17.36 13.74
N TRP A 461 -42.31 -18.19 13.12
CA TRP A 461 -43.43 -18.84 13.82
C TRP A 461 -43.27 -20.34 14.06
N THR A 462 -42.34 -21.00 13.37
CA THR A 462 -42.18 -22.47 13.46
C THR A 462 -41.77 -22.94 14.85
N LYS A 463 -42.45 -23.99 15.32
CA LYS A 463 -42.10 -24.77 16.52
C LYS A 463 -41.75 -26.22 16.18
N ILE A 464 -41.65 -26.54 14.89
CA ILE A 464 -41.34 -27.89 14.41
C ILE A 464 -39.84 -28.13 14.61
N SER A 465 -39.49 -29.13 15.42
CA SER A 465 -38.10 -29.43 15.82
C SER A 465 -37.17 -29.55 14.61
N TRP A 466 -37.58 -30.28 13.57
CA TRP A 466 -36.80 -30.44 12.33
C TRP A 466 -36.61 -29.16 11.50
N LEU A 467 -37.37 -28.09 11.75
CA LEU A 467 -37.18 -26.80 11.06
C LEU A 467 -36.42 -25.78 11.91
N GLN A 468 -36.22 -26.00 13.22
CA GLN A 468 -35.44 -25.10 14.08
C GLN A 468 -34.01 -24.85 13.56
N PRO A 469 -33.24 -25.86 13.07
CA PRO A 469 -31.87 -25.64 12.59
C PRO A 469 -31.77 -24.71 11.39
N VAL A 470 -32.85 -24.56 10.60
CA VAL A 470 -32.88 -23.72 9.40
C VAL A 470 -33.68 -22.42 9.59
N GLN A 471 -34.22 -22.15 10.78
CA GLN A 471 -35.05 -20.97 11.04
C GLN A 471 -34.32 -19.66 10.70
N GLU A 472 -33.14 -19.46 11.28
CA GLU A 472 -32.37 -18.22 11.13
C GLU A 472 -31.80 -18.04 9.71
N SER A 473 -31.32 -19.12 9.07
CA SER A 473 -30.89 -19.06 7.67
C SER A 473 -32.06 -18.78 6.71
N THR A 474 -33.22 -19.39 6.96
CA THR A 474 -34.44 -19.17 6.15
C THR A 474 -34.92 -17.72 6.24
N LEU A 475 -34.80 -17.07 7.40
CA LEU A 475 -35.06 -15.64 7.58
C LEU A 475 -34.19 -14.81 6.63
N TYR A 476 -32.86 -14.99 6.67
CA TYR A 476 -31.93 -14.21 5.82
C TYR A 476 -32.08 -14.50 4.33
N THR A 477 -32.24 -15.76 3.92
CA THR A 477 -32.45 -16.09 2.49
C THR A 477 -33.79 -15.56 1.98
N SER A 478 -34.83 -15.52 2.81
CA SER A 478 -36.11 -14.92 2.41
C SER A 478 -35.98 -13.40 2.24
N LEU A 479 -35.24 -12.70 3.12
CA LEU A 479 -34.95 -11.27 2.94
C LEU A 479 -34.22 -10.99 1.60
N LEU A 480 -33.28 -11.86 1.21
CA LEU A 480 -32.58 -11.74 -0.08
C LEU A 480 -33.56 -11.87 -1.26
N VAL A 481 -34.45 -12.85 -1.24
CA VAL A 481 -35.47 -13.03 -2.28
C VAL A 481 -36.45 -11.85 -2.32
N LEU A 482 -36.93 -11.37 -1.16
CA LEU A 482 -37.80 -10.19 -1.06
C LEU A 482 -37.14 -8.94 -1.67
N ALA A 483 -35.88 -8.69 -1.34
CA ALA A 483 -35.10 -7.57 -1.86
C ALA A 483 -34.85 -7.70 -3.38
N GLY A 484 -34.52 -8.90 -3.86
CA GLY A 484 -34.34 -9.18 -5.28
C GLY A 484 -35.61 -8.94 -6.10
N SER A 485 -36.77 -9.38 -5.60
CA SER A 485 -38.07 -9.15 -6.25
C SER A 485 -38.47 -7.68 -6.30
N ILE A 486 -38.19 -6.90 -5.24
CA ILE A 486 -38.37 -5.44 -5.23
C ILE A 486 -37.42 -4.78 -6.23
N GLY A 487 -36.14 -5.19 -6.26
CA GLY A 487 -35.14 -4.68 -7.19
C GLY A 487 -35.53 -4.89 -8.64
N TYR A 488 -36.05 -6.07 -8.99
CA TYR A 488 -36.60 -6.37 -10.31
C TYR A 488 -37.78 -5.47 -10.66
N ALA A 489 -38.74 -5.28 -9.75
CA ALA A 489 -39.91 -4.42 -9.97
C ALA A 489 -39.54 -2.95 -10.17
N ILE A 490 -38.45 -2.47 -9.55
CA ILE A 490 -37.93 -1.10 -9.76
C ILE A 490 -37.19 -1.02 -11.11
N TYR A 491 -36.36 -2.02 -11.44
CA TYR A 491 -35.59 -2.08 -12.68
C TYR A 491 -36.48 -2.05 -13.92
N ASP A 492 -37.58 -2.82 -13.91
CA ASP A 492 -38.57 -2.89 -15.00
C ASP A 492 -39.60 -1.73 -14.97
N MET A 493 -39.35 -0.69 -14.16
CA MET A 493 -40.22 0.50 -13.99
C MET A 493 -41.67 0.18 -13.55
N LEU A 494 -41.87 -0.96 -12.91
CA LEU A 494 -43.16 -1.47 -12.41
C LEU A 494 -43.51 -0.86 -11.04
N PHE A 495 -43.47 0.47 -10.94
CA PHE A 495 -43.58 1.24 -9.69
C PHE A 495 -44.84 0.93 -8.85
N GLY A 496 -45.96 0.55 -9.47
CA GLY A 496 -47.15 0.08 -8.76
C GLY A 496 -46.94 -1.23 -7.99
N TYR A 497 -46.26 -2.21 -8.60
CA TYR A 497 -45.87 -3.44 -7.91
C TYR A 497 -44.80 -3.17 -6.85
N ALA A 498 -43.82 -2.32 -7.13
CA ALA A 498 -42.80 -1.93 -6.16
C ALA A 498 -43.42 -1.24 -4.92
N SER A 499 -44.35 -0.29 -5.11
CA SER A 499 -45.08 0.37 -4.02
C SER A 499 -45.87 -0.63 -3.16
N PHE A 500 -46.59 -1.57 -3.80
CA PHE A 500 -47.29 -2.65 -3.10
C PHE A 500 -46.34 -3.56 -2.30
N MET A 501 -45.19 -3.94 -2.88
CA MET A 501 -44.18 -4.74 -2.19
C MET A 501 -43.53 -4.00 -1.01
N PHE A 502 -43.27 -2.69 -1.13
CA PHE A 502 -42.80 -1.87 -0.01
C PHE A 502 -43.85 -1.72 1.09
N LEU A 503 -45.14 -1.61 0.74
CA LEU A 503 -46.24 -1.59 1.72
C LEU A 503 -46.33 -2.93 2.47
N LEU A 504 -46.23 -4.07 1.77
CA LEU A 504 -46.11 -5.39 2.40
C LEU A 504 -44.84 -5.52 3.25
N GLY A 505 -43.69 -5.00 2.79
CA GLY A 505 -42.45 -4.94 3.56
C GLY A 505 -42.57 -4.14 4.85
N SER A 506 -43.33 -3.03 4.83
CA SER A 506 -43.67 -2.23 6.01
C SER A 506 -44.52 -3.04 7.01
N LEU A 507 -45.51 -3.80 6.52
CA LEU A 507 -46.31 -4.71 7.35
C LEU A 507 -45.46 -5.85 7.94
N LEU A 508 -44.56 -6.45 7.16
CA LEU A 508 -43.62 -7.47 7.63
C LEU A 508 -42.70 -6.91 8.74
N ALA A 509 -42.15 -5.71 8.57
CA ALA A 509 -41.35 -5.05 9.60
C ALA A 509 -42.16 -4.82 10.91
N TYR A 510 -43.41 -4.37 10.81
CA TYR A 510 -44.29 -4.24 11.98
C TYR A 510 -44.55 -5.57 12.69
N LEU A 511 -44.76 -6.66 11.94
CA LEU A 511 -44.91 -8.01 12.49
C LEU A 511 -43.64 -8.52 13.19
N VAL A 512 -42.46 -8.26 12.61
CA VAL A 512 -41.16 -8.60 13.21
C VAL A 512 -40.96 -7.84 14.52
N LYS A 513 -41.16 -6.52 14.52
CA LYS A 513 -41.07 -5.67 15.73
C LYS A 513 -41.94 -6.22 16.87
N LYS A 514 -43.15 -6.69 16.58
CA LYS A 514 -44.08 -7.28 17.57
C LYS A 514 -43.74 -8.70 18.03
N LYS A 515 -42.72 -9.34 17.44
CA LYS A 515 -42.35 -10.74 17.72
C LYS A 515 -40.91 -10.95 18.22
N THR A 516 -39.98 -10.05 17.89
CA THR A 516 -38.58 -10.19 18.29
C THR A 516 -38.26 -9.52 19.61
N GLU A 517 -37.59 -10.25 20.50
CA GLU A 517 -36.97 -9.72 21.72
C GLU A 517 -35.51 -9.29 21.48
N ARG A 518 -34.90 -9.67 20.33
CA ARG A 518 -33.56 -9.21 19.94
C ARG A 518 -33.59 -7.74 19.55
N ALA A 519 -32.83 -6.90 20.26
CA ALA A 519 -32.91 -5.44 20.19
C ALA A 519 -32.47 -4.85 18.83
N ASP A 520 -31.44 -5.43 18.21
CA ASP A 520 -30.92 -5.12 16.88
C ASP A 520 -31.97 -5.30 15.77
N ILE A 521 -32.64 -6.46 15.76
CA ILE A 521 -33.71 -6.76 14.79
C ILE A 521 -34.93 -5.86 15.06
N ARG A 522 -35.21 -5.58 16.34
CA ARG A 522 -36.32 -4.70 16.76
C ARG A 522 -36.09 -3.26 16.31
N GLU A 523 -34.90 -2.71 16.51
CA GLU A 523 -34.52 -1.36 16.06
C GLU A 523 -34.52 -1.26 14.53
N THR A 524 -33.95 -2.26 13.83
CA THR A 524 -34.01 -2.35 12.37
C THR A 524 -35.46 -2.28 11.89
N ALA A 525 -36.36 -3.08 12.47
CA ALA A 525 -37.78 -3.08 12.12
C ALA A 525 -38.50 -1.75 12.42
N ILE A 526 -38.12 -1.05 13.50
CA ILE A 526 -38.66 0.27 13.86
C ILE A 526 -38.33 1.33 12.80
N TRP A 527 -37.19 1.26 12.13
CA TRP A 527 -36.82 2.16 11.05
C TRP A 527 -37.27 1.66 9.67
N SER A 528 -37.27 0.35 9.41
CA SER A 528 -37.74 -0.22 8.15
C SER A 528 -39.24 0.00 7.90
N GLN A 529 -40.08 -0.07 8.94
CA GLN A 529 -41.53 0.17 8.81
C GLN A 529 -41.85 1.56 8.23
N PRO A 530 -41.47 2.69 8.86
CA PRO A 530 -41.75 4.02 8.34
C PRO A 530 -41.04 4.25 7.00
N SER A 531 -39.79 3.83 6.84
CA SER A 531 -39.03 4.00 5.59
C SER A 531 -39.71 3.32 4.40
N ALA A 532 -40.11 2.06 4.54
CA ALA A 532 -40.80 1.33 3.47
C ALA A 532 -42.17 1.95 3.16
N SER A 533 -42.92 2.43 4.17
CA SER A 533 -44.19 3.14 3.93
C SER A 533 -44.00 4.49 3.23
N MET A 534 -42.92 5.21 3.49
CA MET A 534 -42.57 6.46 2.80
C MET A 534 -42.18 6.19 1.34
N VAL A 535 -41.31 5.20 1.10
CA VAL A 535 -40.92 4.81 -0.26
C VAL A 535 -42.14 4.33 -1.05
N ALA A 536 -43.03 3.53 -0.44
CA ALA A 536 -44.29 3.13 -1.07
C ALA A 536 -45.14 4.36 -1.48
N ALA A 537 -45.23 5.39 -0.64
CA ALA A 537 -45.96 6.62 -0.95
C ALA A 537 -45.29 7.43 -2.08
N VAL A 538 -43.96 7.58 -2.08
CA VAL A 538 -43.23 8.30 -3.14
C VAL A 538 -43.31 7.57 -4.50
N MET A 539 -43.30 6.24 -4.49
CA MET A 539 -43.44 5.42 -5.72
C MET A 539 -44.86 5.49 -6.34
N VAL A 540 -45.85 6.08 -5.64
CA VAL A 540 -47.20 6.33 -6.20
C VAL A 540 -47.23 7.56 -7.13
N TYR A 541 -46.18 8.39 -7.18
CA TYR A 541 -46.07 9.51 -8.12
C TYR A 541 -46.32 9.12 -9.57
N GLU A 542 -45.64 8.07 -10.05
CA GLU A 542 -45.73 7.59 -11.44
C GLU A 542 -47.16 7.15 -11.80
N PRO A 543 -47.82 6.26 -11.03
CA PRO A 543 -49.27 6.02 -11.18
C PRO A 543 -50.13 7.28 -11.15
N VAL A 544 -49.87 8.22 -10.25
CA VAL A 544 -50.66 9.46 -10.12
C VAL A 544 -50.51 10.39 -11.33
N VAL A 545 -49.31 10.59 -11.86
CA VAL A 545 -49.10 11.39 -13.09
C VAL A 545 -49.74 10.71 -14.30
N ARG A 546 -49.64 9.38 -14.41
CA ARG A 546 -50.30 8.61 -15.48
C ARG A 546 -51.84 8.68 -15.41
N TRP A 547 -52.43 8.88 -14.23
CA TRP A 547 -53.87 9.09 -14.06
C TRP A 547 -54.29 10.57 -14.15
N PHE A 548 -53.42 11.50 -13.73
CA PHE A 548 -53.68 12.94 -13.66
C PHE A 548 -52.47 13.74 -14.18
N PRO A 549 -52.27 13.88 -15.50
CA PRO A 549 -51.08 14.55 -16.06
C PRO A 549 -50.90 16.01 -15.62
N SER A 550 -51.99 16.71 -15.29
CA SER A 550 -51.95 18.07 -14.74
C SER A 550 -51.28 18.17 -13.36
N TYR A 551 -51.00 17.05 -12.70
CA TYR A 551 -50.23 16.99 -11.45
C TYR A 551 -48.72 17.22 -11.66
N GLU A 552 -48.21 16.93 -12.86
CA GLU A 552 -46.80 17.18 -13.21
C GLU A 552 -46.51 18.67 -13.45
N THR A 553 -47.50 19.39 -14.00
CA THR A 553 -47.42 20.83 -14.29
C THR A 553 -47.75 21.67 -13.05
N GLY A 554 -46.82 22.50 -12.58
CA GLY A 554 -47.01 23.45 -11.48
C GLY A 554 -46.79 22.86 -10.08
N LEU A 555 -47.21 21.62 -9.84
CA LEU A 555 -46.95 20.90 -8.58
C LEU A 555 -45.70 20.02 -8.69
N SER A 556 -45.75 19.02 -9.57
CA SER A 556 -44.62 18.13 -9.89
C SER A 556 -44.05 17.32 -8.72
N PHE A 557 -42.97 16.58 -8.98
CA PHE A 557 -42.37 15.66 -8.02
C PHE A 557 -41.93 16.30 -6.68
N PRO A 558 -41.35 17.53 -6.63
CA PRO A 558 -41.00 18.16 -5.36
C PRO A 558 -42.21 18.42 -4.47
N PHE A 559 -43.35 18.85 -5.03
CA PHE A 559 -44.60 18.98 -4.29
C PHE A 559 -45.13 17.61 -3.84
N HIS A 560 -45.04 16.57 -4.67
CA HIS A 560 -45.44 15.22 -4.28
C HIS A 560 -44.68 14.72 -3.05
N ILE A 561 -43.36 14.94 -3.01
CA ILE A 561 -42.51 14.58 -1.88
C ILE A 561 -42.85 15.42 -0.63
N ALA A 562 -43.12 16.72 -0.77
CA ALA A 562 -43.59 17.56 0.35
C ALA A 562 -44.94 17.07 0.90
N ALA A 563 -45.89 16.76 0.03
CA ALA A 563 -47.21 16.27 0.40
C ALA A 563 -47.12 14.88 1.07
N ALA A 564 -46.35 13.95 0.50
CA ALA A 564 -46.11 12.63 1.08
C ALA A 564 -45.44 12.74 2.46
N SER A 565 -44.45 13.63 2.62
CA SER A 565 -43.82 13.92 3.91
C SER A 565 -44.81 14.44 4.96
N VAL A 566 -45.66 15.41 4.61
CA VAL A 566 -46.66 15.98 5.53
C VAL A 566 -47.76 14.97 5.86
N LEU A 567 -48.19 14.14 4.91
CA LEU A 567 -49.12 13.03 5.17
C LEU A 567 -48.48 11.96 6.08
N HIS A 568 -47.20 11.68 5.94
CA HIS A 568 -46.45 10.78 6.84
C HIS A 568 -46.32 11.38 8.25
N LEU A 569 -46.25 12.70 8.38
CA LEU A 569 -46.31 13.38 9.68
C LEU A 569 -47.69 13.19 10.38
N LEU A 570 -48.76 12.94 9.63
CA LEU A 570 -50.05 12.53 10.22
C LEU A 570 -49.99 11.08 10.75
N VAL A 571 -49.23 10.19 10.11
CA VAL A 571 -48.97 8.83 10.60
C VAL A 571 -48.18 8.87 11.92
N TYR A 572 -47.27 9.83 12.10
CA TYR A 572 -46.57 10.07 13.37
C TYR A 572 -47.56 10.33 14.52
N PHE A 573 -48.56 11.20 14.32
CA PHE A 573 -49.61 11.43 15.32
C PHE A 573 -50.47 10.18 15.55
N GLY A 574 -50.68 9.36 14.53
CA GLY A 574 -51.32 8.04 14.63
C GLY A 574 -50.55 7.09 15.56
N TRP A 575 -49.25 6.91 15.35
CA TRP A 575 -48.41 6.07 16.22
C TRP A 575 -48.34 6.60 17.65
N ASN A 576 -48.21 7.92 17.82
CA ASN A 576 -48.16 8.55 19.14
C ASN A 576 -49.48 8.35 19.92
N LYS A 577 -50.64 8.40 19.23
CA LYS A 577 -51.95 8.07 19.81
C LYS A 577 -52.13 6.58 20.11
N GLY A 578 -51.44 5.70 19.37
CA GLY A 578 -51.36 4.26 19.64
C GLY A 578 -50.30 3.85 20.67
N GLU A 579 -49.73 4.81 21.40
CA GLU A 579 -48.62 4.65 22.37
C GLU A 579 -47.30 4.09 21.80
N GLU A 580 -47.19 3.94 20.48
CA GLU A 580 -46.05 3.34 19.77
C GLU A 580 -44.90 4.37 19.57
N LYS A 581 -44.39 4.90 20.69
CA LYS A 581 -43.45 6.05 20.76
C LYS A 581 -42.20 5.92 19.89
N GLU A 582 -41.65 4.73 19.74
CA GLU A 582 -40.45 4.49 18.91
C GLU A 582 -40.77 4.60 17.41
N LEU A 583 -41.88 3.98 16.96
CA LEU A 583 -42.36 4.11 15.59
C LEU A 583 -42.76 5.57 15.30
N ALA A 584 -43.35 6.25 16.27
CA ALA A 584 -43.64 7.68 16.18
C ALA A 584 -42.35 8.49 15.93
N ALA A 585 -41.32 8.32 16.76
CA ALA A 585 -40.04 9.02 16.59
C ALA A 585 -39.37 8.73 15.24
N ALA A 586 -39.32 7.47 14.82
CA ALA A 586 -38.77 7.09 13.51
C ALA A 586 -39.59 7.69 12.34
N THR A 587 -40.92 7.67 12.43
CA THR A 587 -41.83 8.28 11.44
C THR A 587 -41.61 9.80 11.34
N PHE A 588 -41.44 10.49 12.47
CA PHE A 588 -41.14 11.93 12.49
C PHE A 588 -39.83 12.26 11.78
N TYR A 589 -38.75 11.52 12.06
CA TYR A 589 -37.45 11.75 11.42
C TYR A 589 -37.46 11.41 9.92
N ILE A 590 -38.13 10.32 9.50
CA ILE A 590 -38.29 9.97 8.09
C ILE A 590 -39.11 11.06 7.35
N SER A 591 -40.25 11.49 7.90
CA SER A 591 -41.04 12.61 7.37
C SER A 591 -40.18 13.87 7.18
N GLN A 592 -39.44 14.29 8.21
CA GLN A 592 -38.58 15.48 8.17
C GLN A 592 -37.46 15.37 7.12
N GLY A 593 -36.76 14.23 7.05
CA GLY A 593 -35.73 13.98 6.04
C GLY A 593 -36.27 14.03 4.61
N THR A 594 -37.46 13.46 4.38
CA THR A 594 -38.16 13.55 3.09
C THR A 594 -38.61 14.98 2.77
N TYR A 595 -38.98 15.81 3.76
CA TYR A 595 -39.27 17.23 3.52
C TYR A 595 -38.03 18.02 3.08
N VAL A 596 -36.87 17.75 3.69
CA VAL A 596 -35.59 18.34 3.26
C VAL A 596 -35.26 17.93 1.83
N LEU A 597 -35.50 16.68 1.44
CA LEU A 597 -35.31 16.22 0.06
C LEU A 597 -36.19 16.98 -0.94
N SER A 598 -37.47 17.23 -0.60
CA SER A 598 -38.36 18.07 -1.42
C SER A 598 -37.79 19.48 -1.61
N MET A 599 -37.38 20.15 -0.53
CA MET A 599 -36.82 21.50 -0.60
C MET A 599 -35.54 21.56 -1.46
N LEU A 600 -34.66 20.55 -1.37
CA LEU A 600 -33.45 20.48 -2.18
C LEU A 600 -33.75 20.27 -3.67
N MET A 601 -34.80 19.53 -4.02
CA MET A 601 -35.19 19.31 -5.42
C MET A 601 -35.72 20.57 -6.12
N LEU A 602 -36.19 21.59 -5.37
CA LEU A 602 -36.66 22.86 -5.95
C LEU A 602 -35.60 23.60 -6.78
N TRP A 603 -34.31 23.36 -6.52
CA TRP A 603 -33.20 24.03 -7.22
C TRP A 603 -33.13 23.69 -8.72
N ASN A 604 -33.52 22.47 -9.11
CA ASN A 604 -33.39 21.96 -10.48
C ASN A 604 -34.74 21.68 -11.18
N HIS A 605 -35.87 22.11 -10.62
CA HIS A 605 -37.20 21.70 -11.10
C HIS A 605 -38.04 22.88 -11.65
N PRO A 606 -37.86 23.26 -12.94
CA PRO A 606 -38.56 24.41 -13.53
C PRO A 606 -40.07 24.19 -13.73
N LEU A 607 -40.55 22.93 -13.64
CA LEU A 607 -41.98 22.60 -13.72
C LEU A 607 -42.77 22.90 -12.43
N VAL A 608 -42.09 23.25 -11.32
CA VAL A 608 -42.76 23.71 -10.08
C VAL A 608 -43.07 25.19 -10.23
N ASP A 609 -44.32 25.58 -9.99
CA ASP A 609 -44.73 26.98 -10.01
C ASP A 609 -43.88 27.82 -9.04
N ALA A 610 -43.25 28.85 -9.60
CA ALA A 610 -42.21 29.59 -8.92
C ALA A 610 -42.75 30.81 -8.14
N ALA A 611 -43.93 31.32 -8.51
CA ALA A 611 -44.54 32.49 -7.88
C ALA A 611 -45.28 32.15 -6.57
N PHE A 612 -45.85 30.94 -6.45
CA PHE A 612 -46.63 30.50 -5.29
C PHE A 612 -46.17 29.16 -4.72
N VAL A 613 -46.00 28.10 -5.53
CA VAL A 613 -45.74 26.74 -5.02
C VAL A 613 -44.34 26.62 -4.41
N ARG A 614 -43.31 27.15 -5.06
CA ARG A 614 -41.93 27.17 -4.53
C ARG A 614 -41.84 27.98 -3.22
N PRO A 615 -42.35 29.23 -3.11
CA PRO A 615 -42.45 29.95 -1.83
C PRO A 615 -43.27 29.21 -0.77
N LEU A 616 -44.37 28.54 -1.13
CA LEU A 616 -45.20 27.78 -0.19
C LEU A 616 -44.44 26.59 0.42
N ILE A 617 -43.73 25.81 -0.39
CA ILE A 617 -42.90 24.68 0.09
C ILE A 617 -41.78 25.20 0.99
N LEU A 618 -41.12 26.31 0.64
CA LEU A 618 -40.05 26.89 1.47
C LEU A 618 -40.59 27.48 2.79
N LEU A 619 -41.73 28.16 2.78
CA LEU A 619 -42.39 28.68 3.98
C LEU A 619 -42.83 27.54 4.91
N THR A 620 -43.48 26.50 4.38
CA THR A 620 -43.79 25.27 5.13
C THR A 620 -42.50 24.59 5.61
N GLY A 621 -41.42 24.67 4.83
CA GLY A 621 -40.07 24.26 5.20
C GLY A 621 -39.51 24.97 6.45
N VAL A 622 -39.71 26.29 6.59
CA VAL A 622 -39.35 27.04 7.81
C VAL A 622 -40.07 26.45 9.03
N PHE A 623 -41.38 26.16 8.91
CA PHE A 623 -42.15 25.53 9.99
C PHE A 623 -41.73 24.08 10.26
N MET A 624 -41.41 23.29 9.24
CA MET A 624 -40.91 21.91 9.39
C MET A 624 -39.55 21.89 10.11
N MET A 625 -38.59 22.73 9.69
CA MET A 625 -37.28 22.85 10.32
C MET A 625 -37.36 23.41 11.74
N PHE A 626 -38.25 24.38 12.00
CA PHE A 626 -38.55 24.83 13.35
C PHE A 626 -39.13 23.69 14.21
N GLY A 627 -40.05 22.89 13.67
CA GLY A 627 -40.59 21.70 14.34
C GLY A 627 -39.50 20.67 14.66
N LEU A 628 -38.53 20.46 13.76
CA LEU A 628 -37.37 19.61 13.98
C LEU A 628 -36.46 20.14 15.11
N VAL A 629 -36.27 21.47 15.21
CA VAL A 629 -35.58 22.10 16.35
C VAL A 629 -36.33 21.82 17.66
N GLN A 630 -37.66 22.02 17.70
CA GLN A 630 -38.44 21.81 18.93
C GLN A 630 -38.48 20.33 19.37
N PHE A 631 -38.52 19.39 18.40
CA PHE A 631 -38.54 17.95 18.68
C PHE A 631 -37.19 17.43 19.18
N SER A 632 -36.11 17.77 18.48
CA SER A 632 -34.75 17.28 18.79
C SER A 632 -34.05 18.06 19.91
N LYS A 633 -34.46 19.31 20.14
CA LYS A 633 -33.84 20.29 21.05
C LYS A 633 -32.37 20.60 20.73
N GLN A 634 -31.95 20.41 19.48
CA GLN A 634 -30.58 20.65 19.01
C GLN A 634 -30.40 22.07 18.48
N SER A 635 -29.49 22.83 19.09
CA SER A 635 -29.27 24.25 18.80
C SER A 635 -28.78 24.53 17.38
N TYR A 636 -27.93 23.65 16.81
CA TYR A 636 -27.34 23.84 15.48
C TYR A 636 -28.37 23.84 14.33
N LEU A 637 -29.57 23.27 14.55
CA LEU A 637 -30.62 23.24 13.55
C LEU A 637 -31.26 24.61 13.29
N TRP A 638 -31.04 25.60 14.16
CA TRP A 638 -31.34 27.00 13.85
C TRP A 638 -30.60 27.51 12.59
N GLY A 639 -29.45 26.91 12.23
CA GLY A 639 -28.78 27.14 10.96
C GLY A 639 -29.64 26.74 9.75
N ALA A 640 -30.30 25.57 9.82
CA ALA A 640 -31.22 25.13 8.77
C ALA A 640 -32.45 26.05 8.67
N VAL A 641 -33.01 26.48 9.81
CA VAL A 641 -34.11 27.46 9.83
C VAL A 641 -33.68 28.78 9.16
N ALA A 642 -32.48 29.29 9.46
CA ALA A 642 -31.96 30.52 8.85
C ALA A 642 -31.73 30.37 7.32
N ILE A 643 -31.18 29.24 6.87
CA ILE A 643 -30.96 28.95 5.44
C ILE A 643 -32.29 28.84 4.68
N VAL A 644 -33.29 28.13 5.22
CA VAL A 644 -34.61 28.02 4.58
C VAL A 644 -35.35 29.36 4.62
N THR A 645 -35.15 30.19 5.66
CA THR A 645 -35.69 31.56 5.71
C THR A 645 -35.08 32.45 4.62
N LEU A 646 -33.78 32.34 4.36
CA LEU A 646 -33.13 33.01 3.23
C LEU A 646 -33.65 32.49 1.89
N ALA A 647 -33.74 31.17 1.71
CA ALA A 647 -34.25 30.57 0.48
C ALA A 647 -35.70 31.03 0.18
N PHE A 648 -36.54 31.11 1.22
CA PHE A 648 -37.87 31.71 1.12
C PHE A 648 -37.80 33.19 0.70
N TYR A 649 -36.97 34.02 1.35
CA TYR A 649 -36.79 35.43 0.97
C TYR A 649 -36.32 35.62 -0.48
N VAL A 650 -35.45 34.75 -0.99
CA VAL A 650 -35.02 34.73 -2.40
C VAL A 650 -36.15 34.26 -3.32
N SER A 651 -36.95 33.27 -2.93
CA SER A 651 -38.07 32.77 -3.76
C SER A 651 -39.16 33.83 -4.03
N LEU A 652 -39.27 34.84 -3.17
CA LEU A 652 -40.21 35.96 -3.34
C LEU A 652 -39.83 36.93 -4.48
N LEU A 653 -38.65 36.80 -5.11
CA LEU A 653 -38.27 37.62 -6.26
C LEU A 653 -39.28 37.52 -7.41
N GLU A 654 -39.73 36.30 -7.73
CA GLU A 654 -40.73 36.04 -8.76
C GLU A 654 -42.13 36.46 -8.29
N THR A 655 -42.46 36.22 -7.02
CA THR A 655 -43.72 36.67 -6.39
C THR A 655 -43.90 38.21 -6.37
N PHE A 656 -42.79 38.96 -6.32
CA PHE A 656 -42.78 40.43 -6.37
C PHE A 656 -42.44 41.01 -7.75
N SER A 657 -42.31 40.17 -8.79
CA SER A 657 -41.95 40.58 -10.16
C SER A 657 -40.65 41.41 -10.24
N ILE A 658 -39.63 41.02 -9.47
CA ILE A 658 -38.31 41.69 -9.45
C ILE A 658 -37.45 41.14 -10.59
N GLU A 659 -37.67 41.69 -11.79
CA GLU A 659 -37.09 41.17 -13.05
C GLU A 659 -35.73 41.78 -13.43
N SER A 660 -35.42 43.01 -13.00
CA SER A 660 -34.15 43.68 -13.37
C SER A 660 -33.02 43.37 -12.39
N PHE A 661 -31.79 43.25 -12.91
CA PHE A 661 -30.60 42.96 -12.11
C PHE A 661 -30.36 44.03 -11.03
N ASP A 662 -30.57 45.30 -11.34
CA ASP A 662 -30.41 46.42 -10.41
C ASP A 662 -31.39 46.31 -9.23
N ALA A 663 -32.66 45.96 -9.50
CA ALA A 663 -33.68 45.78 -8.48
C ALA A 663 -33.42 44.52 -7.65
N PHE A 664 -32.96 43.43 -8.28
CA PHE A 664 -32.48 42.23 -7.58
C PHE A 664 -31.31 42.53 -6.65
N LEU A 665 -30.30 43.29 -7.11
CA LEU A 665 -29.10 43.63 -6.34
C LEU A 665 -29.46 44.53 -5.15
N ILE A 666 -30.33 45.53 -5.34
CA ILE A 666 -30.87 46.36 -4.26
C ILE A 666 -31.68 45.51 -3.27
N TYR A 667 -32.56 44.63 -3.74
CA TYR A 667 -33.37 43.74 -2.88
C TYR A 667 -32.49 42.81 -2.04
N ILE A 668 -31.57 42.07 -2.66
CA ILE A 668 -30.74 41.09 -1.96
C ILE A 668 -29.77 41.74 -0.95
N MET A 669 -29.34 42.99 -1.18
CA MET A 669 -28.54 43.76 -0.21
C MET A 669 -29.25 44.01 1.14
N TYR A 670 -30.58 43.90 1.20
CA TYR A 670 -31.32 43.92 2.47
C TYR A 670 -31.38 42.55 3.16
N ALA A 671 -31.02 41.43 2.51
CA ALA A 671 -31.08 40.10 3.12
C ALA A 671 -30.20 39.97 4.40
N PRO A 672 -28.94 40.47 4.46
CA PRO A 672 -28.18 40.49 5.70
C PRO A 672 -28.85 41.30 6.82
N VAL A 673 -29.49 42.43 6.48
CA VAL A 673 -30.20 43.29 7.43
C VAL A 673 -31.43 42.56 7.99
N LEU A 674 -32.20 41.90 7.13
CA LEU A 674 -33.38 41.11 7.51
C LEU A 674 -33.01 39.89 8.36
N LEU A 675 -31.94 39.15 8.01
CA LEU A 675 -31.45 38.05 8.83
C LEU A 675 -31.00 38.52 10.23
N ILE A 676 -30.25 39.62 10.31
CA ILE A 676 -29.82 40.21 11.59
C ILE A 676 -31.02 40.68 12.43
N ALA A 677 -32.01 41.32 11.81
CA ALA A 677 -33.25 41.74 12.48
C ALA A 677 -34.08 40.56 13.02
N ILE A 678 -34.19 39.46 12.24
CA ILE A 678 -34.83 38.21 12.70
C ILE A 678 -34.03 37.58 13.86
N GLY A 679 -32.70 37.64 13.81
CA GLY A 679 -31.83 37.19 14.91
C GLY A 679 -32.05 37.97 16.22
N GLU A 680 -32.17 39.30 16.15
CA GLU A 680 -32.50 40.13 17.32
C GLU A 680 -33.92 39.90 17.85
N ALA A 681 -34.91 39.82 16.95
CA ALA A 681 -36.30 39.55 17.33
C ALA A 681 -36.43 38.15 17.98
N GLY A 682 -35.80 37.14 17.38
CA GLY A 682 -35.80 35.75 17.81
C GLY A 682 -35.13 35.52 19.17
N GLN A 683 -34.11 36.31 19.52
CA GLN A 683 -33.40 36.18 20.80
C GLN A 683 -34.33 36.26 22.03
N LYS A 684 -35.47 36.96 21.91
CA LYS A 684 -36.46 37.12 22.99
C LYS A 684 -37.19 35.82 23.35
N GLY A 685 -37.30 34.88 22.41
CA GLY A 685 -37.92 33.56 22.63
C GLY A 685 -36.92 32.41 22.60
N TRP A 686 -35.90 32.50 21.75
CA TRP A 686 -34.91 31.44 21.53
C TRP A 686 -33.51 32.06 21.43
N VAL A 687 -32.83 32.14 22.58
CA VAL A 687 -31.52 32.83 22.72
C VAL A 687 -30.48 32.35 21.70
N GLU A 688 -30.50 31.07 21.35
CA GLU A 688 -29.54 30.44 20.43
C GLU A 688 -29.73 30.82 18.96
N SER A 689 -30.96 31.15 18.52
CA SER A 689 -31.25 31.38 17.10
C SER A 689 -30.46 32.57 16.55
N LYS A 690 -30.26 33.60 17.37
CA LYS A 690 -29.51 34.82 17.05
C LYS A 690 -28.15 34.51 16.43
N SER A 691 -27.39 33.57 17.00
CA SER A 691 -26.05 33.22 16.54
C SER A 691 -26.02 32.73 15.09
N TYR A 692 -27.03 31.94 14.69
CA TYR A 692 -27.10 31.35 13.35
C TYR A 692 -27.60 32.35 12.31
N PHE A 693 -28.62 33.15 12.65
CA PHE A 693 -29.10 34.24 11.80
C PHE A 693 -28.04 35.35 11.61
N TYR A 694 -27.30 35.70 12.67
CA TYR A 694 -26.15 36.61 12.58
C TYR A 694 -25.03 36.01 11.72
N GLY A 695 -24.64 34.75 11.96
CA GLY A 695 -23.59 34.09 11.19
C GLY A 695 -23.90 34.08 9.71
N LEU A 696 -25.10 33.65 9.33
CA LEU A 696 -25.54 33.60 7.93
C LEU A 696 -25.56 35.00 7.28
N GLY A 697 -26.08 36.02 7.96
CA GLY A 697 -26.09 37.40 7.46
C GLY A 697 -24.69 37.93 7.12
N HIS A 698 -23.71 37.71 8.00
CA HIS A 698 -22.33 38.14 7.77
C HIS A 698 -21.55 37.26 6.78
N ILE A 699 -21.93 35.99 6.59
CA ILE A 699 -21.35 35.11 5.57
C ILE A 699 -21.79 35.53 4.14
N ILE A 700 -23.03 35.97 3.99
CA ILE A 700 -23.59 36.41 2.70
C ILE A 700 -23.06 37.79 2.29
N GLN A 701 -22.80 38.67 3.26
CA GLN A 701 -22.46 40.06 2.98
C GLN A 701 -21.22 40.27 2.09
N PRO A 702 -20.10 39.54 2.25
CA PRO A 702 -18.99 39.56 1.28
C PRO A 702 -19.38 39.13 -0.13
N LEU A 703 -20.25 38.12 -0.28
CA LEU A 703 -20.71 37.63 -1.59
C LEU A 703 -21.51 38.71 -2.32
N LEU A 704 -22.37 39.45 -1.61
CA LEU A 704 -23.13 40.57 -2.17
C LEU A 704 -22.23 41.77 -2.52
N ILE A 705 -21.19 42.04 -1.72
CA ILE A 705 -20.18 43.06 -2.05
C ILE A 705 -19.43 42.66 -3.32
N VAL A 706 -19.06 41.38 -3.50
CA VAL A 706 -18.43 40.90 -4.74
C VAL A 706 -19.38 41.04 -5.93
N LEU A 707 -20.66 40.68 -5.78
CA LEU A 707 -21.68 40.88 -6.82
C LEU A 707 -21.82 42.36 -7.22
N PHE A 708 -21.79 43.28 -6.24
CA PHE A 708 -21.76 44.72 -6.48
C PHE A 708 -20.47 45.17 -7.17
N LEU A 709 -19.30 44.62 -6.84
CA LEU A 709 -18.06 44.96 -7.54
C LEU A 709 -18.04 44.46 -9.00
N LEU A 710 -18.75 43.38 -9.33
CA LEU A 710 -18.93 42.92 -10.71
C LEU A 710 -19.79 43.88 -11.54
N ASP A 711 -20.85 44.43 -10.95
CA ASP A 711 -21.67 45.50 -11.57
C ASP A 711 -20.81 46.71 -11.96
N GLN A 712 -19.93 47.14 -11.04
CA GLN A 712 -19.08 48.31 -11.21
C GLN A 712 -17.91 48.13 -12.21
N ILE A 713 -17.72 46.94 -12.80
CA ILE A 713 -16.75 46.70 -13.89
C ILE A 713 -17.39 46.98 -15.27
N GLY A 714 -18.72 47.03 -15.35
CA GLY A 714 -19.48 47.19 -16.60
C GLY A 714 -20.02 48.62 -16.80
N ARG A 715 -21.28 48.72 -17.20
CA ARG A 715 -22.04 49.97 -17.13
C ARG A 715 -22.63 50.06 -15.72
N THR A 716 -22.19 51.06 -14.95
CA THR A 716 -22.59 51.29 -13.56
C THR A 716 -24.08 51.68 -13.43
N SER A 717 -24.97 50.69 -13.32
CA SER A 717 -26.40 50.93 -13.08
C SER A 717 -26.69 51.23 -11.61
N VAL A 718 -25.98 50.58 -10.69
CA VAL A 718 -26.16 50.76 -9.24
C VAL A 718 -25.21 51.82 -8.67
N HIS A 719 -25.73 52.71 -7.82
CA HIS A 719 -24.95 53.81 -7.24
C HIS A 719 -24.03 53.31 -6.08
N PRO A 720 -22.74 53.69 -6.03
CA PRO A 720 -21.79 53.23 -5.00
C PRO A 720 -22.19 53.43 -3.54
N LEU A 721 -23.10 54.37 -3.24
CA LEU A 721 -23.59 54.57 -1.88
C LEU A 721 -24.43 53.39 -1.36
N LEU A 722 -24.81 52.41 -2.20
CA LEU A 722 -25.40 51.15 -1.73
C LEU A 722 -24.45 50.40 -0.78
N LEU A 723 -23.12 50.56 -0.90
CA LEU A 723 -22.13 50.03 0.03
C LEU A 723 -22.23 50.63 1.46
N LEU A 724 -23.03 51.68 1.67
CA LEU A 724 -23.35 52.15 3.02
C LEU A 724 -24.20 51.13 3.81
N LEU A 725 -24.98 50.25 3.15
CA LEU A 725 -25.72 49.18 3.83
C LEU A 725 -24.77 48.15 4.48
N PRO A 726 -23.85 47.48 3.75
CA PRO A 726 -22.89 46.59 4.38
C PRO A 726 -21.92 47.31 5.32
N LEU A 727 -21.51 48.54 5.02
CA LEU A 727 -20.69 49.34 5.96
C LEU A 727 -21.43 49.56 7.28
N GLY A 728 -22.71 49.93 7.24
CA GLY A 728 -23.56 50.14 8.41
C GLY A 728 -23.74 48.87 9.24
N VAL A 729 -23.94 47.72 8.59
CA VAL A 729 -24.01 46.41 9.25
C VAL A 729 -22.68 46.06 9.93
N TYR A 730 -21.55 46.14 9.23
CA TYR A 730 -20.24 45.84 9.83
C TYR A 730 -19.89 46.79 10.97
N VAL A 731 -20.20 48.09 10.86
CA VAL A 731 -20.00 49.05 11.94
C VAL A 731 -20.88 48.70 13.15
N TYR A 732 -22.18 48.47 12.96
CA TYR A 732 -23.10 48.06 14.03
C TYR A 732 -22.61 46.77 14.72
N SER A 733 -22.27 45.74 13.95
CA SER A 733 -21.77 44.48 14.49
C SER A 733 -20.42 44.62 15.19
N SER A 734 -19.52 45.52 14.74
CA SER A 734 -18.27 45.82 15.44
C SER A 734 -18.49 46.50 16.80
N LEU A 735 -19.59 47.24 16.98
CA LEU A 735 -19.97 47.89 18.23
C LEU A 735 -20.73 46.94 19.18
N GLN A 736 -21.44 45.94 18.65
CA GLN A 736 -22.16 44.92 19.44
C GLN A 736 -21.32 43.68 19.77
N ALA A 737 -20.19 43.46 19.07
CA ALA A 737 -19.32 42.31 19.24
C ALA A 737 -18.73 42.22 20.66
N LYS A 738 -18.95 41.08 21.33
CA LYS A 738 -18.46 40.84 22.70
C LYS A 738 -17.08 40.18 22.76
N ARG A 739 -16.63 39.54 21.68
CA ARG A 739 -15.27 38.98 21.59
C ARG A 739 -14.36 39.87 20.75
N GLU A 740 -13.11 40.02 21.19
CA GLU A 740 -12.11 40.88 20.53
C GLU A 740 -11.83 40.49 19.07
N TRP A 741 -11.93 39.19 18.73
CA TRP A 741 -11.74 38.73 17.35
C TRP A 741 -12.95 39.01 16.45
N GLU A 742 -14.17 38.90 16.98
CA GLU A 742 -15.41 39.25 16.27
C GLU A 742 -15.41 40.75 15.94
N LEU A 743 -15.06 41.57 16.95
CA LEU A 743 -14.94 43.02 16.81
C LEU A 743 -13.91 43.39 15.74
N LYS A 744 -12.71 42.78 15.78
CA LYS A 744 -11.66 43.01 14.78
C LYS A 744 -12.09 42.60 13.38
N LEU A 745 -12.73 41.44 13.22
CA LEU A 745 -13.23 40.97 11.93
C LEU A 745 -14.24 41.95 11.32
N MET A 746 -15.22 42.40 12.11
CA MET A 746 -16.23 43.36 11.66
C MET A 746 -15.63 44.74 11.39
N LEU A 747 -14.70 45.21 12.21
CA LEU A 747 -13.95 46.46 11.98
C LEU A 747 -13.15 46.39 10.67
N PHE A 748 -12.45 45.30 10.39
CA PHE A 748 -11.62 45.16 9.20
C PHE A 748 -12.49 45.01 7.93
N ALA A 749 -13.65 44.37 8.03
CA ALA A 749 -14.65 44.35 6.97
C ALA A 749 -15.23 45.76 6.71
N ALA A 750 -15.50 46.55 7.75
CA ALA A 750 -15.91 47.95 7.63
C ALA A 750 -14.82 48.84 6.98
N LEU A 751 -13.56 48.72 7.40
CA LEU A 751 -12.43 49.44 6.80
C LEU A 751 -12.22 49.05 5.32
N THR A 752 -12.38 47.77 4.98
CA THR A 752 -12.35 47.29 3.59
C THR A 752 -13.50 47.85 2.78
N THR A 753 -14.73 47.86 3.32
CA THR A 753 -15.90 48.45 2.65
C THR A 753 -15.72 49.96 2.45
N LYS A 754 -15.10 50.67 3.40
CA LYS A 754 -14.70 52.08 3.24
C LYS A 754 -13.69 52.26 2.10
N PHE A 755 -12.68 51.40 1.97
CA PHE A 755 -11.76 51.44 0.82
C PHE A 755 -12.49 51.20 -0.49
N LEU A 756 -13.42 50.25 -0.56
CA LEU A 756 -14.22 50.01 -1.76
C LEU A 756 -15.08 51.23 -2.15
N ILE A 757 -15.61 51.99 -1.18
CA ILE A 757 -16.29 53.27 -1.44
C ILE A 757 -15.30 54.33 -2.00
N VAL A 758 -14.08 54.42 -1.44
CA VAL A 758 -13.01 55.29 -1.94
C VAL A 758 -12.55 54.91 -3.36
N LEU A 759 -12.67 53.64 -3.74
CA LEU A 759 -12.37 53.15 -5.10
C LEU A 759 -13.52 53.39 -6.09
N THR A 760 -14.76 53.09 -5.69
CA THR A 760 -15.93 53.06 -6.58
C THR A 760 -16.60 54.42 -6.78
N VAL A 761 -16.65 55.30 -5.76
CA VAL A 761 -17.23 56.64 -5.93
C VAL A 761 -16.49 57.48 -6.98
N PRO A 762 -15.14 57.58 -6.97
CA PRO A 762 -14.42 58.30 -8.03
C PRO A 762 -14.46 57.59 -9.39
N HIS A 763 -14.68 56.26 -9.42
CA HIS A 763 -14.89 55.54 -10.67
C HIS A 763 -16.24 55.89 -11.32
N TYR A 764 -17.31 55.91 -10.52
CA TYR A 764 -18.66 56.25 -10.97
C TYR A 764 -18.77 57.68 -11.54
N TYR A 765 -17.93 58.61 -11.07
CA TYR A 765 -17.83 59.98 -11.58
C TYR A 765 -16.65 60.19 -12.55
N ASP A 766 -16.00 59.12 -13.02
CA ASP A 766 -14.86 59.09 -13.96
C ASP A 766 -13.65 59.97 -13.57
N TRP A 767 -13.40 60.16 -12.27
CA TRP A 767 -12.24 60.93 -11.78
C TRP A 767 -10.91 60.19 -12.03
N TRP A 768 -10.93 58.85 -12.07
CA TRP A 768 -9.74 58.03 -12.35
C TRP A 768 -9.21 58.17 -13.79
N SER A 769 -9.95 58.82 -14.70
CA SER A 769 -9.42 59.25 -16.00
C SER A 769 -8.31 60.31 -15.89
N THR A 770 -8.24 61.04 -14.77
CA THR A 770 -7.30 62.17 -14.55
C THR A 770 -6.18 61.85 -13.56
N VAL A 771 -6.34 60.83 -12.71
CA VAL A 771 -5.40 60.42 -11.67
C VAL A 771 -5.37 58.89 -11.62
N PRO A 772 -4.21 58.22 -11.67
CA PRO A 772 -4.14 56.76 -11.62
C PRO A 772 -4.88 56.16 -10.41
N TYR A 773 -5.73 55.17 -10.64
CA TYR A 773 -6.56 54.52 -9.60
C TYR A 773 -5.75 53.98 -8.40
N VAL A 774 -4.44 53.73 -8.59
CA VAL A 774 -3.51 53.28 -7.54
C VAL A 774 -3.42 54.29 -6.38
N TYR A 775 -3.64 55.58 -6.64
CA TYR A 775 -3.75 56.60 -5.58
C TYR A 775 -4.91 56.35 -4.59
N ALA A 776 -5.92 55.53 -4.95
CA ALA A 776 -7.00 55.14 -4.04
C ALA A 776 -6.47 54.48 -2.74
N PHE A 777 -5.38 53.70 -2.81
CA PHE A 777 -4.76 53.12 -1.62
C PHE A 777 -4.13 54.20 -0.74
N LEU A 778 -3.36 55.12 -1.31
CA LEU A 778 -2.74 56.22 -0.56
C LEU A 778 -3.81 57.12 0.09
N ILE A 779 -4.87 57.47 -0.66
CA ILE A 779 -6.01 58.25 -0.18
C ILE A 779 -6.73 57.51 0.96
N ALA A 780 -7.02 56.21 0.81
CA ALA A 780 -7.64 55.42 1.85
C ALA A 780 -6.75 55.31 3.11
N SER A 781 -5.44 55.12 2.96
CA SER A 781 -4.49 55.12 4.07
C SER A 781 -4.46 56.46 4.80
N ILE A 782 -4.44 57.60 4.09
CA ILE A 782 -4.54 58.94 4.69
C ILE A 782 -5.88 59.13 5.42
N LEU A 783 -6.99 58.74 4.80
CA LEU A 783 -8.33 58.82 5.41
C LEU A 783 -8.51 57.87 6.61
N MET A 784 -7.73 56.79 6.70
CA MET A 784 -7.68 55.91 7.87
C MET A 784 -6.74 56.45 8.96
N THR A 785 -5.62 57.09 8.60
CA THR A 785 -4.76 57.84 9.53
C THR A 785 -5.55 58.98 10.19
N GLY A 786 -6.39 59.70 9.43
CA GLY A 786 -7.29 60.72 9.96
C GLY A 786 -8.31 60.16 10.97
N MET A 787 -8.92 59.00 10.69
CA MET A 787 -9.78 58.30 11.68
C MET A 787 -8.99 57.85 12.91
N TRP A 788 -7.79 57.31 12.72
CA TRP A 788 -6.90 56.86 13.79
C TRP A 788 -6.51 58.00 14.75
N MET A 789 -6.38 59.24 14.28
CA MET A 789 -6.16 60.40 15.17
C MET A 789 -7.35 60.69 16.10
N LEU A 790 -8.58 60.34 15.70
CA LEU A 790 -9.83 60.72 16.36
C LEU A 790 -10.40 59.69 17.36
N VAL A 791 -9.82 58.50 17.45
CA VAL A 791 -10.30 57.41 18.32
C VAL A 791 -9.41 57.20 19.55
N SER A 792 -9.89 56.49 20.58
CA SER A 792 -9.09 56.14 21.76
C SER A 792 -7.96 55.16 21.43
N GLU A 793 -6.88 55.13 22.21
CA GLU A 793 -5.70 54.28 21.95
C GLU A 793 -6.04 52.79 21.74
N THR A 794 -7.05 52.27 22.45
CA THR A 794 -7.59 50.91 22.25
C THR A 794 -8.14 50.64 20.84
N TRP A 795 -8.75 51.64 20.20
CA TRP A 795 -9.18 51.57 18.80
C TRP A 795 -8.05 51.92 17.83
N LYS A 796 -7.09 52.77 18.24
CA LYS A 796 -5.87 53.04 17.46
C LYS A 796 -5.09 51.75 17.23
N GLU A 797 -4.79 51.00 18.30
CA GLU A 797 -4.12 49.70 18.19
C GLU A 797 -4.87 48.72 17.27
N ARG A 798 -6.21 48.68 17.33
CA ARG A 798 -7.02 47.84 16.45
C ARG A 798 -6.90 48.27 14.98
N ILE A 799 -6.97 49.57 14.68
CA ILE A 799 -6.82 50.10 13.32
C ILE A 799 -5.41 49.85 12.79
N GLU A 800 -4.36 49.98 13.62
CA GLU A 800 -2.96 49.77 13.23
C GLU A 800 -2.71 48.36 12.64
N TRP A 801 -3.37 47.32 13.17
CA TRP A 801 -3.30 45.96 12.63
C TRP A 801 -3.82 45.81 11.18
N TYR A 802 -4.76 46.65 10.75
CA TYR A 802 -5.27 46.67 9.37
C TYR A 802 -4.49 47.67 8.50
N TRP A 803 -4.26 48.87 9.04
CA TRP A 803 -3.64 49.99 8.34
C TRP A 803 -2.25 49.65 7.81
N ILE A 804 -1.42 48.96 8.60
CA ILE A 804 -0.04 48.64 8.23
C ILE A 804 0.03 47.72 6.99
N PRO A 805 -0.57 46.50 6.99
CA PRO A 805 -0.52 45.62 5.82
C PRO A 805 -1.26 46.21 4.61
N PHE A 806 -2.38 46.92 4.82
CA PHE A 806 -3.08 47.63 3.75
C PHE A 806 -2.18 48.68 3.08
N SER A 807 -1.46 49.48 3.88
CA SER A 807 -0.59 50.54 3.37
C SER A 807 0.65 49.98 2.66
N ILE A 808 1.21 48.86 3.15
CA ILE A 808 2.32 48.16 2.49
C ILE A 808 1.89 47.62 1.12
N LEU A 809 0.69 47.02 1.02
CA LEU A 809 0.12 46.59 -0.27
C LEU A 809 -0.10 47.78 -1.20
N GLY A 810 -0.62 48.89 -0.66
CA GLY A 810 -0.80 50.14 -1.40
C GLY A 810 0.52 50.73 -1.91
N LEU A 811 1.59 50.68 -1.11
CA LEU A 811 2.93 51.13 -1.52
C LEU A 811 3.49 50.22 -2.62
N PHE A 812 3.35 48.90 -2.50
CA PHE A 812 3.77 47.95 -3.55
C PHE A 812 3.12 48.26 -4.89
N LEU A 813 1.78 48.37 -4.91
CA LEU A 813 1.04 48.72 -6.12
C LEU A 813 1.44 50.10 -6.68
N PHE A 814 1.75 51.07 -5.81
CA PHE A 814 2.25 52.38 -6.22
C PHE A 814 3.66 52.30 -6.85
N THR A 815 4.55 51.48 -6.31
CA THR A 815 5.91 51.29 -6.84
C THR A 815 5.97 50.50 -8.13
N SER A 816 5.04 49.55 -8.34
CA SER A 816 5.07 48.60 -9.47
C SER A 816 4.26 49.03 -10.70
N ARG A 817 3.86 50.31 -10.80
CA ARG A 817 3.25 50.87 -12.02
C ARG A 817 4.31 51.04 -13.13
N SER A 818 3.93 50.79 -14.38
CA SER A 818 4.80 50.88 -15.56
C SER A 818 4.79 52.24 -16.28
N GLU A 819 4.08 53.22 -15.72
CA GLU A 819 4.02 54.60 -16.23
C GLU A 819 5.26 55.40 -15.81
N ALA A 820 5.76 56.29 -16.67
CA ALA A 820 6.95 57.09 -16.40
C ALA A 820 6.73 58.10 -15.25
N TRP A 821 7.67 58.18 -14.31
CA TRP A 821 7.52 58.96 -13.09
C TRP A 821 7.93 60.43 -13.25
N GLY A 822 7.09 61.34 -12.76
CA GLY A 822 7.47 62.73 -12.48
C GLY A 822 8.32 62.82 -11.20
N GLY A 823 9.28 63.75 -11.16
CA GLY A 823 10.23 63.87 -10.03
C GLY A 823 9.60 64.12 -8.65
N LEU A 824 8.37 64.63 -8.59
CA LEU A 824 7.61 64.78 -7.34
C LEU A 824 7.04 63.45 -6.83
N GLU A 825 6.75 62.49 -7.69
CA GLU A 825 6.12 61.22 -7.31
C GLU A 825 7.09 60.30 -6.56
N TRP A 826 8.40 60.43 -6.85
CA TRP A 826 9.47 59.78 -6.08
C TRP A 826 9.46 60.25 -4.61
N LEU A 827 9.23 61.55 -4.38
CA LEU A 827 9.07 62.11 -3.03
C LEU A 827 7.75 61.64 -2.36
N VAL A 828 6.67 61.46 -3.13
CA VAL A 828 5.40 60.91 -2.62
C VAL A 828 5.56 59.45 -2.18
N ALA A 829 6.25 58.61 -2.95
CA ALA A 829 6.53 57.22 -2.57
C ALA A 829 7.39 57.14 -1.30
N ILE A 830 8.44 57.96 -1.20
CA ILE A 830 9.27 58.05 0.01
C ILE A 830 8.46 58.56 1.21
N GLY A 831 7.62 59.57 1.02
CA GLY A 831 6.69 60.06 2.06
C GLY A 831 5.74 58.98 2.56
N TYR A 832 5.21 58.14 1.66
CA TYR A 832 4.36 57.01 2.01
C TYR A 832 5.13 55.91 2.75
N ALA A 833 6.34 55.57 2.30
CA ALA A 833 7.23 54.64 3.01
C ALA A 833 7.61 55.13 4.41
N ILE A 834 7.87 56.44 4.58
CA ILE A 834 8.13 57.07 5.89
C ILE A 834 6.88 57.00 6.79
N LEU A 835 5.68 57.26 6.25
CA LEU A 835 4.43 57.14 7.01
C LEU A 835 4.20 55.69 7.49
N ILE A 836 4.49 54.69 6.65
CA ILE A 836 4.44 53.28 7.04
C ILE A 836 5.50 52.96 8.11
N LEU A 837 6.72 53.45 7.95
CA LEU A 837 7.79 53.27 8.93
C LEU A 837 7.48 53.91 10.29
N PHE A 838 6.77 55.04 10.34
CA PHE A 838 6.28 55.66 11.58
C PHE A 838 5.37 54.69 12.36
N PHE A 839 4.37 54.10 11.71
CA PHE A 839 3.49 53.10 12.34
C PHE A 839 4.25 51.82 12.76
N LEU A 840 5.23 51.39 11.96
CA LEU A 840 6.11 50.25 12.30
C LEU A 840 7.11 50.54 13.45
N HIS A 841 7.39 51.81 13.75
CA HIS A 841 8.10 52.19 14.97
C HIS A 841 7.16 52.19 16.17
N ARG A 842 5.96 52.79 16.06
CA ARG A 842 4.94 52.77 17.12
C ARG A 842 4.53 51.36 17.54
N ARG A 843 4.43 50.40 16.61
CA ARG A 843 4.14 48.98 16.91
C ARG A 843 5.35 48.12 17.30
N GLY A 844 6.59 48.63 17.19
CA GLY A 844 7.81 47.85 17.42
C GLY A 844 8.07 46.72 16.42
N TRP A 845 7.41 46.72 15.25
CA TRP A 845 7.46 45.62 14.27
C TRP A 845 8.74 45.64 13.42
N THR A 846 9.88 45.34 14.04
CA THR A 846 11.23 45.37 13.44
C THR A 846 11.32 44.62 12.10
N LEU A 847 10.91 43.35 12.05
CA LEU A 847 10.95 42.53 10.82
C LEU A 847 10.08 43.09 9.68
N VAL A 848 8.95 43.74 9.99
CA VAL A 848 8.04 44.25 8.95
C VAL A 848 8.59 45.54 8.31
N ARG A 849 9.57 46.22 8.93
CA ARG A 849 10.27 47.38 8.36
C ARG A 849 10.97 47.07 7.03
N PHE A 850 11.37 45.81 6.80
CA PHE A 850 11.89 45.37 5.51
C PHE A 850 10.93 45.61 4.35
N ALA A 851 9.61 45.49 4.54
CA ALA A 851 8.66 45.62 3.44
C ALA A 851 8.70 47.00 2.76
N PRO A 852 8.45 48.15 3.45
CA PRO A 852 8.59 49.46 2.81
C PRO A 852 10.02 49.78 2.39
N LEU A 853 11.04 49.29 3.11
CA LEU A 853 12.46 49.57 2.81
C LEU A 853 13.00 48.83 1.57
N LEU A 854 12.47 47.65 1.25
CA LEU A 854 12.80 46.94 0.01
C LEU A 854 11.97 47.46 -1.17
N LEU A 855 10.73 47.91 -0.94
CA LEU A 855 9.92 48.58 -1.96
C LEU A 855 10.55 49.90 -2.46
N THR A 856 11.32 50.61 -1.63
CA THR A 856 12.09 51.78 -2.11
C THR A 856 13.24 51.45 -3.06
N ILE A 857 13.55 50.17 -3.31
CA ILE A 857 14.52 49.74 -4.34
C ILE A 857 13.89 49.75 -5.73
N VAL A 858 12.62 49.33 -5.85
CA VAL A 858 11.84 49.34 -7.11
C VAL A 858 11.75 50.75 -7.71
N LEU A 859 11.85 51.79 -6.87
CA LEU A 859 11.91 53.18 -7.30
C LEU A 859 13.07 53.49 -8.26
N TRP A 860 14.20 52.76 -8.18
CA TRP A 860 15.36 53.02 -9.05
C TRP A 860 15.12 52.62 -10.50
N GLU A 861 14.35 51.55 -10.75
CA GLU A 861 14.00 51.08 -12.09
C GLU A 861 13.21 52.13 -12.88
N ASN A 862 12.47 53.00 -12.18
CA ASN A 862 11.70 54.10 -12.75
C ASN A 862 12.49 55.42 -12.87
N VAL A 863 13.69 55.53 -12.28
CA VAL A 863 14.50 56.77 -12.22
C VAL A 863 15.69 56.75 -13.19
N THR A 864 16.20 55.56 -13.54
CA THR A 864 17.31 55.35 -14.50
C THR A 864 17.09 56.04 -15.86
N ILE A 865 15.84 56.26 -16.27
CA ILE A 865 15.45 56.87 -17.55
C ILE A 865 15.94 58.33 -17.68
N GLY A 866 16.16 59.05 -16.57
CA GLY A 866 16.46 60.49 -16.58
C GLY A 866 17.78 60.92 -15.94
N TRP A 867 18.60 59.99 -15.43
CA TRP A 867 19.78 60.30 -14.62
C TRP A 867 21.06 59.70 -15.21
N ASN A 868 22.19 60.41 -15.08
CA ASN A 868 23.48 59.90 -15.52
C ASN A 868 24.10 58.93 -14.50
N LEU A 869 24.80 57.89 -14.98
CA LEU A 869 25.32 56.80 -14.13
C LEU A 869 26.15 57.29 -12.92
N PRO A 870 27.08 58.27 -13.04
CA PRO A 870 27.80 58.78 -11.87
C PRO A 870 26.90 59.46 -10.83
N GLY A 871 25.81 60.11 -11.27
CA GLY A 871 24.80 60.71 -10.38
C GLY A 871 23.98 59.65 -9.65
N ILE A 872 23.59 58.57 -10.34
CA ILE A 872 22.93 57.42 -9.74
C ILE A 872 23.85 56.76 -8.69
N VAL A 873 25.10 56.47 -9.04
CA VAL A 873 26.11 55.89 -8.13
C VAL A 873 26.28 56.77 -6.88
N ALA A 874 26.38 58.10 -7.05
CA ALA A 874 26.54 59.03 -5.93
C ALA A 874 25.32 59.07 -4.99
N VAL A 875 24.09 59.14 -5.52
CA VAL A 875 22.89 59.16 -4.67
C VAL A 875 22.59 57.79 -4.06
N MET A 876 22.84 56.68 -4.77
CA MET A 876 22.74 55.34 -4.19
C MET A 876 23.74 55.14 -3.04
N ALA A 877 24.98 55.60 -3.18
CA ALA A 877 25.96 55.62 -2.08
C ALA A 877 25.51 56.50 -0.90
N GLY A 878 24.86 57.64 -1.19
CA GLY A 878 24.20 58.48 -0.19
C GLY A 878 23.08 57.74 0.57
N CYS A 879 22.19 57.04 -0.14
CA CYS A 879 21.14 56.21 0.44
C CYS A 879 21.69 55.06 1.29
N ILE A 880 22.75 54.38 0.83
CA ILE A 880 23.48 53.36 1.61
C ILE A 880 24.02 53.97 2.91
N GLY A 881 24.58 55.19 2.84
CA GLY A 881 25.01 55.95 4.02
C GLY A 881 23.87 56.26 4.99
N ILE A 882 22.73 56.75 4.49
CA ILE A 882 21.53 57.07 5.29
C ILE A 882 20.94 55.81 5.94
N LEU A 883 20.90 54.69 5.23
CA LEU A 883 20.44 53.41 5.78
C LEU A 883 21.39 52.88 6.87
N LEU A 884 22.71 53.01 6.69
CA LEU A 884 23.70 52.61 7.70
C LEU A 884 23.71 53.52 8.93
N THR A 885 23.41 54.82 8.80
CA THR A 885 23.26 55.72 9.96
C THR A 885 21.92 55.50 10.66
N ALA A 886 20.81 55.32 9.93
CA ALA A 886 19.52 54.95 10.50
C ALA A 886 19.59 53.64 11.27
N GLY A 887 20.20 52.59 10.70
CA GLY A 887 20.41 51.32 11.38
C GLY A 887 21.27 51.46 12.65
N ARG A 888 22.30 52.31 12.64
CA ARG A 888 23.09 52.66 13.83
C ARG A 888 22.37 53.51 14.87
N PHE A 889 21.31 54.22 14.50
CA PHE A 889 20.53 55.05 15.41
C PHE A 889 19.33 54.30 16.03
N PHE A 890 18.70 53.40 15.27
CA PHE A 890 17.50 52.68 15.71
C PHE A 890 17.76 51.26 16.28
N HIS A 891 18.98 50.71 16.13
CA HIS A 891 19.29 49.34 16.56
C HIS A 891 20.74 49.21 17.07
N ASP A 892 20.95 48.69 18.28
CA ASP A 892 22.30 48.38 18.79
C ASP A 892 22.93 47.15 18.10
N TYR A 893 22.12 46.14 17.81
CA TYR A 893 22.53 44.86 17.23
C TYR A 893 22.06 44.68 15.79
N LEU A 894 22.73 43.81 15.01
CA LEU A 894 22.28 43.43 13.67
C LEU A 894 21.08 42.48 13.72
N ILE A 895 21.13 41.55 14.67
CA ILE A 895 20.06 40.67 15.12
C ILE A 895 20.16 40.64 16.65
N GLY A 896 19.20 41.23 17.33
CA GLY A 896 19.11 41.29 18.79
C GLY A 896 18.34 40.12 19.39
N PRO A 897 18.25 40.06 20.73
CA PRO A 897 17.30 39.17 21.41
C PRO A 897 15.86 39.48 20.96
N ASN A 898 14.95 38.53 21.12
CA ASN A 898 13.54 38.63 20.71
C ASN A 898 13.30 38.90 19.21
N TYR A 899 14.26 38.53 18.34
CA TYR A 899 14.19 38.69 16.87
C TYR A 899 14.14 40.16 16.39
N GLU A 900 14.69 41.10 17.15
CA GLU A 900 14.84 42.48 16.69
C GLU A 900 15.95 42.60 15.64
N VAL A 901 15.59 42.79 14.38
CA VAL A 901 16.53 42.89 13.25
C VAL A 901 16.69 44.32 12.77
N ASP A 902 17.93 44.74 12.52
CA ASP A 902 18.28 46.03 11.91
C ASP A 902 17.97 46.03 10.40
N ALA A 903 16.68 46.19 10.07
CA ALA A 903 16.20 46.20 8.70
C ALA A 903 16.84 47.29 7.82
N TYR A 904 17.31 48.38 8.42
CA TYR A 904 17.99 49.47 7.72
C TYR A 904 19.38 49.04 7.23
N SER A 905 20.22 48.51 8.11
CA SER A 905 21.55 48.01 7.73
C SER A 905 21.48 46.85 6.74
N TRP A 906 20.49 45.96 6.88
CA TRP A 906 20.29 44.88 5.91
C TRP A 906 19.75 45.37 4.56
N THR A 907 18.86 46.37 4.53
CA THR A 907 18.44 47.01 3.26
C THR A 907 19.62 47.68 2.56
N ALA A 908 20.55 48.28 3.30
CA ALA A 908 21.77 48.86 2.73
C ALA A 908 22.61 47.83 1.95
N LEU A 909 22.63 46.56 2.37
CA LEU A 909 23.28 45.47 1.64
C LEU A 909 22.62 45.20 0.27
N VAL A 910 21.30 45.30 0.20
CA VAL A 910 20.55 45.10 -1.06
C VAL A 910 20.76 46.29 -2.01
N TYR A 911 20.86 47.52 -1.49
CA TYR A 911 21.29 48.68 -2.29
C TYR A 911 22.73 48.50 -2.83
N ILE A 912 23.66 47.95 -2.04
CA ILE A 912 25.03 47.62 -2.49
C ILE A 912 25.00 46.54 -3.60
N ALA A 913 24.16 45.52 -3.47
CA ALA A 913 24.00 44.48 -4.49
C ALA A 913 23.42 45.02 -5.81
N TYR A 914 22.37 45.86 -5.75
CA TYR A 914 21.80 46.52 -6.93
C TYR A 914 22.83 47.44 -7.61
N LEU A 915 23.58 48.22 -6.81
CA LEU A 915 24.68 49.05 -7.30
C LEU A 915 25.79 48.22 -7.98
N ASN A 916 26.07 47.01 -7.48
CA ASN A 916 27.01 46.09 -8.13
C ASN A 916 26.49 45.61 -9.49
N VAL A 917 25.23 45.18 -9.60
CA VAL A 917 24.63 44.78 -10.89
C VAL A 917 24.69 45.94 -11.91
N MET A 918 24.39 47.16 -11.49
CA MET A 918 24.42 48.36 -12.34
C MET A 918 25.81 48.81 -12.78
N THR A 919 26.88 48.38 -12.10
CA THR A 919 28.26 48.83 -12.37
C THR A 919 29.20 47.73 -12.86
N MET A 920 28.84 46.44 -12.75
CA MET A 920 29.74 45.31 -13.06
C MET A 920 30.28 45.33 -14.51
N SER A 921 29.52 45.85 -15.46
CA SER A 921 29.88 45.99 -16.88
C SER A 921 30.46 47.35 -17.27
N ASP A 922 30.74 48.24 -16.32
CA ASP A 922 31.39 49.54 -16.59
C ASP A 922 32.86 49.32 -17.01
N GLU A 923 33.35 50.08 -18.00
CA GLU A 923 34.75 49.99 -18.46
C GLU A 923 35.75 50.51 -17.42
N ASN A 924 35.30 51.34 -16.47
CA ASN A 924 36.14 51.97 -15.48
C ASN A 924 36.24 51.14 -14.19
N VAL A 925 37.41 50.53 -13.97
CA VAL A 925 37.73 49.80 -12.73
C VAL A 925 37.39 50.57 -11.45
N TRP A 926 37.59 51.90 -11.46
CA TRP A 926 37.34 52.77 -10.30
C TRP A 926 35.86 52.93 -9.97
N ILE A 927 34.96 52.67 -10.92
CA ILE A 927 33.51 52.56 -10.69
C ILE A 927 33.17 51.14 -10.22
N ARG A 928 33.71 50.11 -10.89
CA ARG A 928 33.47 48.69 -10.56
C ARG A 928 33.84 48.31 -9.11
N ILE A 929 34.91 48.90 -8.55
CA ILE A 929 35.29 48.62 -7.16
C ILE A 929 34.42 49.31 -6.10
N ILE A 930 33.65 50.37 -6.43
CA ILE A 930 32.82 51.12 -5.46
C ILE A 930 31.87 50.20 -4.66
N PRO A 931 31.02 49.36 -5.28
CA PRO A 931 30.15 48.44 -4.53
C PRO A 931 30.95 47.42 -3.70
N VAL A 932 32.11 46.96 -4.17
CA VAL A 932 32.96 46.00 -3.44
C VAL A 932 33.62 46.65 -2.21
N LEU A 933 34.04 47.91 -2.34
CA LEU A 933 34.52 48.72 -1.22
C LEU A 933 33.39 49.04 -0.22
N LEU A 934 32.19 49.39 -0.70
CA LEU A 934 31.01 49.60 0.14
C LEU A 934 30.58 48.32 0.87
N LEU A 935 30.71 47.15 0.24
CA LEU A 935 30.50 45.84 0.87
C LEU A 935 31.55 45.57 1.97
N GLY A 936 32.83 45.87 1.71
CA GLY A 936 33.88 45.80 2.72
C GLY A 936 33.63 46.73 3.90
N VAL A 937 33.18 47.96 3.63
CA VAL A 937 32.74 48.94 4.64
C VAL A 937 31.53 48.43 5.42
N TRP A 938 30.52 47.85 4.76
CA TRP A 938 29.34 47.25 5.39
C TRP A 938 29.74 46.18 6.41
N PHE A 939 30.56 45.20 5.99
CA PHE A 939 31.07 44.16 6.88
C PHE A 939 31.87 44.72 8.07
N LEU A 940 32.79 45.66 7.84
CA LEU A 940 33.66 46.20 8.88
C LEU A 940 32.93 47.15 9.85
N LEU A 941 31.99 47.96 9.38
CA LEU A 941 31.19 48.87 10.21
C LEU A 941 30.18 48.15 11.09
N LEU A 942 29.77 46.94 10.71
CA LEU A 942 28.72 46.16 11.38
C LEU A 942 29.25 44.92 12.12
N ALA A 943 30.52 44.52 11.94
CA ALA A 943 31.12 43.38 12.65
C ALA A 943 30.89 43.43 14.18
N LYS A 944 30.98 44.63 14.79
CA LYS A 944 30.77 44.87 16.22
C LYS A 944 29.30 44.85 16.68
N LYS A 945 28.33 44.77 15.77
CA LYS A 945 26.89 44.62 16.07
C LYS A 945 26.47 43.17 16.32
N TRP A 946 27.40 42.21 16.22
CA TRP A 946 27.15 40.80 16.56
C TRP A 946 27.43 40.51 18.02
N THR A 947 26.54 39.74 18.65
CA THR A 947 26.72 39.16 19.99
C THR A 947 27.64 37.94 19.96
N GLU A 948 27.64 37.17 18.87
CA GLU A 948 28.51 36.00 18.72
C GLU A 948 29.91 36.36 18.21
N TYR A 949 30.92 35.94 18.98
CA TYR A 949 32.34 36.08 18.63
C TYR A 949 32.68 35.50 17.24
N LEU A 950 32.08 34.37 16.85
CA LEU A 950 32.35 33.74 15.55
C LEU A 950 31.83 34.59 14.39
N LEU A 951 30.65 35.20 14.53
CA LEU A 951 30.07 36.09 13.51
C LEU A 951 30.81 37.42 13.44
N GLU A 952 31.25 37.98 14.58
CA GLU A 952 32.11 39.17 14.63
C GLU A 952 33.42 38.96 13.84
N LYS A 953 34.13 37.85 14.07
CA LYS A 953 35.37 37.51 13.33
C LYS A 953 35.09 37.09 11.87
N GLY A 954 33.94 36.48 11.61
CA GLY A 954 33.44 36.19 10.27
C GLY A 954 33.28 37.45 9.44
N PHE A 955 32.58 38.46 9.97
CA PHE A 955 32.39 39.76 9.31
C PHE A 955 33.72 40.50 9.08
N VAL A 956 34.63 40.51 10.06
CA VAL A 956 35.99 41.09 9.85
C VAL A 956 36.73 40.36 8.72
N THR A 957 36.58 39.04 8.62
CA THR A 957 37.20 38.24 7.55
C THR A 957 36.58 38.51 6.18
N ALA A 958 35.25 38.60 6.11
CA ALA A 958 34.53 38.93 4.89
C ALA A 958 34.88 40.33 4.38
N GLY A 959 34.96 41.34 5.26
CA GLY A 959 35.38 42.69 4.89
C GLY A 959 36.82 42.76 4.38
N ILE A 960 37.75 42.00 4.96
CA ILE A 960 39.13 41.85 4.46
C ILE A 960 39.14 41.14 3.09
N LEU A 961 38.27 40.15 2.89
CA LEU A 961 38.15 39.44 1.61
C LEU A 961 37.56 40.34 0.51
N SER A 962 36.57 41.20 0.80
CA SER A 962 36.07 42.20 -0.16
C SER A 962 37.18 43.16 -0.61
N LEU A 963 38.03 43.62 0.31
CA LEU A 963 39.20 44.44 -0.05
C LEU A 963 40.21 43.67 -0.93
N TYR A 964 40.34 42.35 -0.75
CA TYR A 964 41.14 41.51 -1.65
C TYR A 964 40.49 41.34 -3.03
N THR A 965 39.16 41.20 -3.10
CA THR A 965 38.43 41.19 -4.37
C THR A 965 38.63 42.50 -5.13
N SER A 966 38.62 43.66 -4.46
CA SER A 966 38.96 44.94 -5.09
C SER A 966 40.40 44.96 -5.64
N TYR A 967 41.36 44.35 -4.96
CA TYR A 967 42.74 44.19 -5.46
C TYR A 967 42.79 43.30 -6.71
N ILE A 968 42.10 42.16 -6.71
CA ILE A 968 42.07 41.24 -7.86
C ILE A 968 41.39 41.86 -9.09
N LEU A 969 40.30 42.62 -8.90
CA LEU A 969 39.66 43.35 -10.01
C LEU A 969 40.62 44.37 -10.66
N VAL A 970 41.39 45.10 -9.85
CA VAL A 970 42.44 46.01 -10.34
C VAL A 970 43.58 45.23 -11.00
N PHE A 971 44.00 44.09 -10.45
CA PHE A 971 45.05 43.25 -11.04
C PHE A 971 44.67 42.75 -12.44
N VAL A 972 43.45 42.26 -12.63
CA VAL A 972 42.96 41.72 -13.91
C VAL A 972 42.89 42.81 -14.99
N ASP A 973 42.37 44.01 -14.66
CA ASP A 973 42.29 45.10 -15.64
C ASP A 973 43.67 45.64 -16.07
N TYR A 974 44.67 45.59 -15.18
CA TYR A 974 46.04 46.02 -15.48
C TYR A 974 47.01 44.86 -15.85
N HIS A 975 46.52 43.62 -15.98
CA HIS A 975 47.37 42.44 -16.23
C HIS A 975 48.27 42.59 -17.47
N TRP A 976 47.79 43.22 -18.55
CA TRP A 976 48.57 43.49 -19.77
C TRP A 976 49.87 44.32 -19.57
N TRP A 977 50.09 44.87 -18.37
CA TRP A 977 51.30 45.60 -17.98
C TRP A 977 52.27 44.75 -17.13
N ILE A 978 51.98 43.46 -16.96
CA ILE A 978 52.68 42.51 -16.09
C ILE A 978 53.27 41.38 -16.97
N PRO A 979 54.56 41.02 -16.83
CA PRO A 979 55.14 39.91 -17.59
C PRO A 979 54.59 38.54 -17.17
N ASP A 980 54.26 37.71 -18.15
CA ASP A 980 53.73 36.34 -18.02
C ASP A 980 54.49 35.52 -16.96
N LEU A 981 55.83 35.60 -16.97
CA LEU A 981 56.79 34.92 -16.09
C LEU A 981 56.59 35.16 -14.57
N VAL A 982 55.77 36.15 -14.18
CA VAL A 982 55.46 36.48 -12.77
C VAL A 982 53.98 36.75 -12.52
N GLU A 983 53.11 36.51 -13.51
CA GLU A 983 51.67 36.73 -13.37
C GLU A 983 51.06 35.80 -12.32
N ALA A 984 51.34 34.50 -12.43
CA ALA A 984 50.84 33.46 -11.55
C ALA A 984 51.21 33.73 -10.08
N GLU A 985 52.45 34.16 -9.81
CA GLU A 985 52.92 34.58 -8.49
C GLU A 985 52.17 35.80 -7.95
N LEU A 986 52.02 36.86 -8.75
CA LEU A 986 51.37 38.08 -8.31
C LEU A 986 49.86 37.89 -8.09
N HIS A 987 49.22 37.01 -8.87
CA HIS A 987 47.82 36.63 -8.68
C HIS A 987 47.62 35.75 -7.43
N MET A 988 48.50 34.76 -7.19
CA MET A 988 48.25 33.68 -6.22
C MET A 988 49.02 33.78 -4.89
N LEU A 989 50.17 34.45 -4.81
CA LEU A 989 50.93 34.57 -3.54
C LEU A 989 50.31 35.52 -2.50
N PRO A 990 49.68 36.67 -2.85
CA PRO A 990 49.13 37.60 -1.86
C PRO A 990 48.09 36.97 -0.92
N ILE A 991 47.32 35.98 -1.38
CA ILE A 991 46.35 35.25 -0.54
C ILE A 991 47.02 34.57 0.67
N LEU A 992 48.26 34.11 0.52
CA LEU A 992 49.01 33.45 1.61
C LEU A 992 49.38 34.45 2.71
N GLY A 993 49.69 35.69 2.33
CA GLY A 993 49.91 36.80 3.26
C GLY A 993 48.64 37.19 4.03
N ILE A 994 47.50 37.23 3.34
CA ILE A 994 46.19 37.54 3.95
C ILE A 994 45.78 36.43 4.93
N LEU A 995 45.91 35.15 4.55
CA LEU A 995 45.61 34.02 5.43
C LEU A 995 46.54 33.99 6.66
N TYR A 996 47.81 34.36 6.51
CA TYR A 996 48.76 34.53 7.61
C TYR A 996 48.35 35.68 8.57
N PHE A 997 47.93 36.83 8.04
CA PHE A 997 47.43 37.97 8.82
C PHE A 997 46.15 37.60 9.59
N LEU A 998 45.17 36.99 8.91
CA LEU A 998 43.93 36.51 9.50
C LEU A 998 44.19 35.50 10.64
N ARG A 999 45.14 34.57 10.46
CA ARG A 999 45.57 33.61 11.49
C ARG A 999 46.08 34.29 12.77
N ILE A 1000 46.85 35.37 12.62
CA ILE A 1000 47.52 36.03 13.76
C ILE A 1000 46.60 37.05 14.46
N ARG A 1001 45.80 37.81 13.69
CA ARG A 1001 45.04 38.95 14.22
C ARG A 1001 43.55 38.67 14.43
N THR A 1002 42.93 37.85 13.58
CA THR A 1002 41.46 37.62 13.59
C THR A 1002 41.10 36.28 14.23
N TRP A 1003 41.78 35.20 13.84
CA TRP A 1003 41.46 33.81 14.20
C TRP A 1003 42.50 33.15 15.13
N LYS A 1004 43.13 33.96 16.01
CA LYS A 1004 44.20 33.50 16.90
C LYS A 1004 43.81 32.30 17.78
N SER A 1005 42.56 32.22 18.21
CA SER A 1005 41.99 31.10 18.99
C SER A 1005 41.78 29.82 18.16
N PHE A 1006 41.67 29.91 16.84
CA PHE A 1006 41.42 28.79 15.92
C PHE A 1006 42.64 28.44 15.05
N ALA A 1007 43.85 28.82 15.49
CA ALA A 1007 45.10 28.64 14.74
C ALA A 1007 45.32 27.20 14.21
N THR A 1008 44.91 26.17 14.96
CA THR A 1008 45.02 24.76 14.54
C THR A 1008 44.13 24.43 13.32
N MET A 1009 42.93 25.02 13.23
CA MET A 1009 42.07 24.88 12.05
C MET A 1009 42.60 25.74 10.90
N MET A 1010 43.02 26.98 11.20
CA MET A 1010 43.58 27.89 10.20
C MET A 1010 44.84 27.29 9.52
N ASN A 1011 45.68 26.55 10.26
CA ASN A 1011 46.82 25.81 9.70
C ASN A 1011 46.39 24.68 8.74
N ARG A 1012 45.21 24.07 8.91
CA ARG A 1012 44.66 23.07 7.96
C ARG A 1012 44.11 23.73 6.70
N ILE A 1013 43.43 24.88 6.84
CA ILE A 1013 42.97 25.69 5.70
C ILE A 1013 44.19 26.19 4.90
N GLN A 1014 45.21 26.69 5.59
CA GLN A 1014 46.48 27.13 5.00
C GLN A 1014 47.22 25.98 4.30
N PHE A 1015 47.12 24.74 4.79
CA PHE A 1015 47.64 23.56 4.07
C PHE A 1015 46.89 23.30 2.76
N ALA A 1016 45.56 23.29 2.79
CA ALA A 1016 44.75 23.05 1.60
C ALA A 1016 44.98 24.13 0.53
N VAL A 1017 45.01 25.41 0.93
CA VAL A 1017 45.29 26.52 -0.01
C VAL A 1017 46.70 26.42 -0.59
N VAL A 1018 47.74 26.10 0.20
CA VAL A 1018 49.10 25.92 -0.33
C VAL A 1018 49.23 24.72 -1.26
N LEU A 1019 48.45 23.65 -1.04
CA LEU A 1019 48.38 22.53 -1.98
C LEU A 1019 47.73 22.96 -3.31
N VAL A 1020 46.64 23.75 -3.26
CA VAL A 1020 45.98 24.30 -4.46
C VAL A 1020 46.89 25.28 -5.21
N VAL A 1021 47.57 26.20 -4.51
CA VAL A 1021 48.55 27.13 -5.12
C VAL A 1021 49.69 26.35 -5.78
N ALA A 1022 50.25 25.34 -5.10
CA ALA A 1022 51.30 24.51 -5.68
C ALA A 1022 50.82 23.68 -6.89
N ALA A 1023 49.58 23.17 -6.88
CA ALA A 1023 49.00 22.45 -8.00
C ALA A 1023 48.71 23.35 -9.21
N TYR A 1024 48.24 24.58 -8.97
CA TYR A 1024 48.04 25.59 -10.01
C TYR A 1024 49.36 25.92 -10.73
N LEU A 1025 50.41 26.24 -9.97
CA LEU A 1025 51.74 26.48 -10.53
C LEU A 1025 52.27 25.25 -11.28
N VAL A 1026 52.11 24.03 -10.75
CA VAL A 1026 52.56 22.80 -11.45
C VAL A 1026 51.84 22.58 -12.77
N VAL A 1027 50.56 22.96 -12.89
CA VAL A 1027 49.85 22.91 -14.19
C VAL A 1027 50.40 23.97 -15.15
N ASP A 1028 50.63 25.17 -14.66
CA ASP A 1028 51.17 26.30 -15.42
C ASP A 1028 52.52 25.96 -16.09
N ALA A 1029 53.51 25.48 -15.32
CA ALA A 1029 54.80 25.03 -15.87
C ALA A 1029 54.73 23.78 -16.77
N ILE A 1030 53.68 22.96 -16.65
CA ILE A 1030 53.44 21.86 -17.60
C ILE A 1030 52.90 22.39 -18.92
N GLN A 1031 52.11 23.47 -18.91
CA GLN A 1031 51.50 24.07 -20.09
C GLN A 1031 52.46 25.03 -20.83
N SER A 1032 53.28 25.79 -20.11
CA SER A 1032 54.27 26.71 -20.70
C SER A 1032 55.36 25.97 -21.49
N HIS A 1033 55.61 24.70 -21.15
CA HIS A 1033 56.69 23.85 -21.68
C HIS A 1033 58.11 24.44 -21.52
N THR A 1034 58.31 25.50 -20.72
CA THR A 1034 59.64 26.11 -20.56
C THR A 1034 60.46 25.46 -19.45
N ILE A 1035 61.79 25.56 -19.59
CA ILE A 1035 62.73 25.14 -18.54
C ILE A 1035 62.73 26.13 -17.37
N TRP A 1036 62.35 27.41 -17.59
CA TRP A 1036 62.38 28.44 -16.55
C TRP A 1036 61.31 28.21 -15.49
N ASP A 1037 60.11 27.79 -15.87
CA ASP A 1037 59.01 27.58 -14.92
C ASP A 1037 59.25 26.31 -14.09
N ALA A 1038 59.91 25.30 -14.68
CA ALA A 1038 60.46 24.17 -13.95
C ALA A 1038 61.54 24.58 -12.92
N TRP A 1039 62.33 25.63 -13.18
CA TRP A 1039 63.26 26.22 -12.20
C TRP A 1039 62.54 27.07 -11.15
N ILE A 1040 61.53 27.87 -11.52
CA ILE A 1040 60.73 28.68 -10.59
C ILE A 1040 60.02 27.76 -9.60
N ILE A 1041 59.36 26.70 -10.07
CA ILE A 1041 58.70 25.71 -9.20
C ILE A 1041 59.72 24.87 -8.44
N GLY A 1042 60.86 24.52 -9.04
CA GLY A 1042 61.98 23.91 -8.31
C GLY A 1042 62.43 24.78 -7.12
N GLY A 1043 62.59 26.08 -7.34
CA GLY A 1043 62.96 27.06 -6.33
C GLY A 1043 61.87 27.29 -5.27
N LEU A 1044 60.61 27.45 -5.68
CA LEU A 1044 59.47 27.65 -4.77
C LEU A 1044 59.17 26.40 -3.94
N SER A 1045 59.22 25.21 -4.54
CA SER A 1045 59.03 23.94 -3.81
C SER A 1045 60.18 23.67 -2.83
N LEU A 1046 61.43 23.95 -3.21
CA LEU A 1046 62.60 23.88 -2.32
C LEU A 1046 62.50 24.91 -1.18
N THR A 1047 62.12 26.16 -1.49
CA THR A 1047 61.94 27.24 -0.50
C THR A 1047 60.81 26.92 0.48
N SER A 1048 59.69 26.40 -0.04
CA SER A 1048 58.56 25.91 0.78
C SER A 1048 58.99 24.74 1.67
N MET A 1049 59.81 23.80 1.16
CA MET A 1049 60.34 22.70 1.96
C MET A 1049 61.25 23.20 3.10
N ILE A 1050 62.14 24.16 2.81
CA ILE A 1050 63.04 24.76 3.80
C ILE A 1050 62.26 25.58 4.85
N ALA A 1051 61.31 26.42 4.43
CA ALA A 1051 60.45 27.20 5.32
C ALA A 1051 59.57 26.29 6.20
N GLY A 1052 59.02 25.22 5.62
CA GLY A 1052 58.27 24.19 6.33
C GLY A 1052 59.11 23.45 7.39
N MET A 1053 60.39 23.20 7.10
CA MET A 1053 61.33 22.62 8.05
C MET A 1053 61.70 23.60 9.18
N GLN A 1054 62.08 24.84 8.85
CA GLN A 1054 62.52 25.85 9.83
C GLN A 1054 61.39 26.28 10.77
N TRP A 1055 60.19 26.58 10.23
CA TRP A 1055 59.04 27.01 11.02
C TRP A 1055 58.16 25.85 11.53
N ARG A 1056 58.59 24.59 11.28
CA ARG A 1056 57.88 23.35 11.66
C ARG A 1056 56.45 23.25 11.11
N ILE A 1057 56.25 23.78 9.91
CA ILE A 1057 54.97 23.79 9.19
C ILE A 1057 54.95 22.58 8.23
N LYS A 1058 54.43 21.45 8.71
CA LYS A 1058 54.32 20.17 7.97
C LYS A 1058 53.79 20.31 6.54
N SER A 1059 52.79 21.17 6.36
CA SER A 1059 52.12 21.38 5.07
C SER A 1059 53.05 21.90 3.98
N TYR A 1060 53.94 22.82 4.31
CA TYR A 1060 54.87 23.42 3.35
C TYR A 1060 55.98 22.40 3.00
N PHE A 1061 56.43 21.62 4.00
CA PHE A 1061 57.41 20.55 3.83
C PHE A 1061 56.94 19.43 2.88
N PHE A 1062 55.78 18.83 3.14
CA PHE A 1062 55.31 17.68 2.36
C PHE A 1062 54.83 18.05 0.94
N VAL A 1063 54.26 19.23 0.74
CA VAL A 1063 53.87 19.70 -0.62
C VAL A 1063 55.11 19.95 -1.47
N GLY A 1064 56.13 20.63 -0.93
CA GLY A 1064 57.39 20.86 -1.63
C GLY A 1064 58.08 19.54 -2.05
N MET A 1065 58.16 18.57 -1.14
CA MET A 1065 58.73 17.24 -1.45
C MET A 1065 57.93 16.47 -2.52
N GLY A 1066 56.59 16.49 -2.45
CA GLY A 1066 55.74 15.74 -3.38
C GLY A 1066 55.82 16.24 -4.81
N VAL A 1067 55.76 17.57 -5.00
CA VAL A 1067 55.91 18.23 -6.31
C VAL A 1067 57.28 17.90 -6.93
N LEU A 1068 58.35 17.95 -6.12
CA LEU A 1068 59.71 17.68 -6.57
C LEU A 1068 59.90 16.22 -7.02
N MET A 1069 59.28 15.24 -6.35
CA MET A 1069 59.32 13.84 -6.79
C MET A 1069 58.50 13.55 -8.05
N PHE A 1070 57.33 14.18 -8.20
CA PHE A 1070 56.47 13.97 -9.38
C PHE A 1070 57.18 14.37 -10.68
N ASN A 1071 57.90 15.51 -10.65
CA ASN A 1071 58.69 16.04 -11.77
C ASN A 1071 59.71 15.01 -12.32
N VAL A 1072 60.22 14.11 -11.49
CA VAL A 1072 61.22 13.09 -11.87
C VAL A 1072 60.59 11.84 -12.49
N ILE A 1073 59.49 11.32 -11.92
CA ILE A 1073 58.92 10.02 -12.32
C ILE A 1073 58.27 10.05 -13.71
N TYR A 1074 57.83 11.22 -14.17
CA TYR A 1074 57.13 11.40 -15.46
C TYR A 1074 57.95 10.95 -16.70
N GLN A 1075 59.25 10.71 -16.56
CA GLN A 1075 60.22 10.70 -17.66
C GLN A 1075 60.67 9.28 -18.17
N THR A 1076 60.11 8.13 -17.74
CA THR A 1076 60.73 6.76 -17.93
C THR A 1076 59.78 5.52 -18.07
N LYS A 1077 59.54 4.87 -19.25
CA LYS A 1077 58.31 4.00 -19.46
C LYS A 1077 58.34 2.42 -19.68
N PRO A 1078 58.30 1.78 -20.90
CA PRO A 1078 57.44 0.57 -21.15
C PRO A 1078 58.06 -0.71 -21.82
N TYR A 1079 57.74 -1.97 -21.41
CA TYR A 1079 58.59 -3.16 -21.81
C TYR A 1079 58.13 -4.67 -22.00
N TRP A 1080 56.95 -5.26 -21.66
CA TRP A 1080 56.85 -6.78 -21.51
C TRP A 1080 55.61 -7.59 -22.07
N GLY A 1081 55.75 -8.92 -22.31
CA GLY A 1081 54.65 -9.95 -22.34
C GLY A 1081 54.86 -11.28 -23.17
N ASN A 1082 54.42 -12.49 -22.71
CA ASN A 1082 54.40 -13.77 -23.50
C ASN A 1082 53.70 -15.06 -22.89
N ALA A 1083 53.73 -16.20 -23.64
CA ALA A 1083 53.66 -17.67 -23.27
C ALA A 1083 52.35 -18.55 -23.36
N PRO A 1084 52.42 -19.93 -23.50
CA PRO A 1084 51.29 -20.87 -23.82
C PRO A 1084 51.08 -22.12 -22.88
N TRP A 1085 50.22 -23.12 -23.24
CA TRP A 1085 49.37 -23.84 -22.23
C TRP A 1085 48.98 -25.39 -22.32
N TRP A 1086 49.48 -26.32 -23.16
CA TRP A 1086 48.69 -27.58 -23.42
C TRP A 1086 48.70 -28.85 -22.48
N VAL A 1087 49.83 -29.40 -21.97
CA VAL A 1087 50.01 -30.78 -21.38
C VAL A 1087 49.20 -31.17 -20.10
N TYR A 1088 48.41 -30.26 -19.53
CA TYR A 1088 48.15 -30.22 -18.09
C TYR A 1088 47.10 -31.22 -17.55
N LEU A 1089 46.21 -31.77 -18.39
CA LEU A 1089 45.08 -32.60 -17.92
C LEU A 1089 45.48 -34.00 -17.43
N LEU A 1090 46.32 -34.72 -18.17
CA LEU A 1090 46.78 -36.07 -17.78
C LEU A 1090 47.69 -36.00 -16.55
N VAL A 1091 48.53 -34.96 -16.49
CA VAL A 1091 49.37 -34.63 -15.34
C VAL A 1091 48.50 -34.30 -14.11
N ALA A 1092 47.43 -33.51 -14.27
CA ALA A 1092 46.51 -33.20 -13.18
C ALA A 1092 45.78 -34.44 -12.63
N GLY A 1093 45.31 -35.36 -13.49
CA GLY A 1093 44.65 -36.59 -13.05
C GLY A 1093 45.52 -37.47 -12.14
N LEU A 1094 46.77 -37.69 -12.53
CA LEU A 1094 47.73 -38.45 -11.73
C LEU A 1094 48.16 -37.68 -10.46
N LEU A 1095 48.38 -36.36 -10.56
CA LEU A 1095 48.70 -35.52 -9.40
C LEU A 1095 47.57 -35.51 -8.36
N LEU A 1096 46.29 -35.45 -8.74
CA LEU A 1096 45.18 -35.43 -7.79
C LEU A 1096 45.07 -36.72 -6.97
N ILE A 1097 45.36 -37.87 -7.57
CA ILE A 1097 45.41 -39.17 -6.87
C ILE A 1097 46.62 -39.24 -5.93
N GLY A 1098 47.80 -38.81 -6.41
CA GLY A 1098 49.03 -38.76 -5.58
C GLY A 1098 48.94 -37.78 -4.41
N ILE A 1099 48.43 -36.56 -4.64
CA ILE A 1099 48.31 -35.50 -3.63
C ILE A 1099 47.25 -35.86 -2.57
N ALA A 1100 46.14 -36.49 -2.96
CA ALA A 1100 45.16 -37.01 -1.99
C ALA A 1100 45.81 -38.03 -1.05
N SER A 1101 46.49 -39.02 -1.63
CA SER A 1101 47.17 -40.11 -0.88
C SER A 1101 48.27 -39.56 0.05
N TYR A 1102 49.06 -38.60 -0.42
CA TYR A 1102 50.14 -37.96 0.35
C TYR A 1102 49.61 -37.07 1.49
N ASN A 1103 48.49 -36.37 1.30
CA ASN A 1103 47.88 -35.52 2.34
C ASN A 1103 47.14 -36.32 3.44
N GLU A 1104 46.73 -37.55 3.15
CA GLU A 1104 46.21 -38.47 4.17
C GLU A 1104 47.36 -39.04 5.02
N TRP A 1105 48.47 -39.44 4.39
CA TRP A 1105 49.72 -39.83 5.09
C TRP A 1105 50.30 -38.71 5.97
N LYS A 1106 50.36 -37.48 5.44
CA LYS A 1106 50.92 -36.31 6.15
C LYS A 1106 50.06 -35.81 7.33
N LYS A 1107 48.90 -36.43 7.63
CA LYS A 1107 48.09 -36.13 8.82
C LYS A 1107 48.78 -36.52 10.14
N GLN A 1108 49.89 -37.27 10.11
CA GLN A 1108 50.48 -37.92 11.31
C GLN A 1108 51.59 -37.13 12.04
N GLN A 1109 52.02 -35.93 11.61
CA GLN A 1109 53.06 -35.11 12.27
C GLN A 1109 52.78 -33.59 12.19
N SER A 1110 53.31 -32.78 13.12
CA SER A 1110 52.70 -31.47 13.49
C SER A 1110 53.62 -30.24 13.69
N ASP A 1111 53.08 -29.09 13.26
CA ASP A 1111 53.27 -27.69 13.76
C ASP A 1111 54.54 -26.86 13.44
N SER A 1112 54.49 -25.55 13.76
CA SER A 1112 55.22 -24.46 13.09
C SER A 1112 55.54 -23.22 13.97
N GLN A 1113 56.35 -22.27 13.46
CA GLN A 1113 56.95 -21.18 14.29
C GLN A 1113 56.94 -19.75 13.68
N VAL A 1114 56.39 -19.52 12.49
CA VAL A 1114 56.69 -18.31 11.67
C VAL A 1114 55.93 -17.04 12.07
N GLU A 1115 54.70 -17.17 12.56
CA GLU A 1115 53.71 -16.07 12.62
C GLU A 1115 54.11 -14.88 13.53
N ARG A 1116 55.03 -15.09 14.48
CA ARG A 1116 55.27 -14.18 15.61
C ARG A 1116 56.13 -12.93 15.30
N LYS A 1117 56.77 -12.84 14.13
CA LYS A 1117 57.72 -11.74 13.81
C LYS A 1117 57.07 -10.48 13.22
N LEU A 1118 56.03 -10.59 12.40
CA LEU A 1118 55.51 -9.47 11.59
C LEU A 1118 54.92 -8.31 12.42
N LYS A 1119 54.28 -8.59 13.57
CA LYS A 1119 53.56 -7.57 14.37
C LYS A 1119 54.45 -6.49 15.03
N ARG A 1120 55.79 -6.60 15.02
CA ARG A 1120 56.67 -5.63 15.71
C ARG A 1120 57.06 -4.40 14.89
N LEU A 1121 57.13 -4.48 13.57
CA LEU A 1121 57.59 -3.37 12.72
C LEU A 1121 56.60 -2.19 12.63
N TRP A 1122 55.29 -2.49 12.67
CA TRP A 1122 54.24 -1.53 12.34
C TRP A 1122 54.00 -0.42 13.38
N VAL A 1123 54.57 -0.55 14.58
CA VAL A 1123 54.31 0.34 15.73
C VAL A 1123 55.22 1.58 15.74
N ALA A 1124 56.38 1.53 15.08
CA ALA A 1124 57.43 2.56 15.21
C ALA A 1124 57.11 3.90 14.52
N LEU A 1125 56.38 3.88 13.40
CA LEU A 1125 56.21 5.04 12.50
C LEU A 1125 55.23 6.12 13.00
N LYS A 1126 54.51 5.90 14.11
CA LYS A 1126 53.32 6.68 14.49
C LYS A 1126 53.59 7.90 15.40
N LYS A 1127 54.82 8.46 15.40
CA LYS A 1127 55.28 9.44 16.42
C LYS A 1127 55.82 10.79 15.91
N TRP A 1128 55.59 11.18 14.64
CA TRP A 1128 55.96 12.51 14.14
C TRP A 1128 54.75 13.45 14.04
N ASN A 1129 54.81 14.56 14.78
CA ASN A 1129 53.66 15.40 15.18
C ASN A 1129 53.27 16.45 14.15
#